data_AF-A0AAV1C822-F1
#
_entry.id   AF-A0AAV1C822-F1
#
_cell.length_a   1.000
_cell.length_b   1.000
_cell.length_c   1.000
_cell.angle_alpha   90.00
_cell.angle_beta   90.00
_cell.angle_gamma   90.00
#
_symmetry.space_group_name_H-M   'P 1'
#
loop_
_entity.id
_entity.type
_entity.pdbx_description
1 polymer ?
#
loop_
_entity_poly.entity_id
_entity_poly.type
_entity_poly.pdbx_seq_one_letter_code
_entity_poly.pdbx_strand_id
1 'polypeptide(L)'
;MEYVSTKLTWEKVDDLKMETCYIAPDYASEVKIFQLPWTPAPVEEQPSEEEIARKAERKQRQVQRLRGWLKPEAKRTSRITELENEIRGLDFLVKQLQHVPENDVPAFLRDTGYASKQEIESNLLHVPDKMLTSEKLFLNVLKDKKRQLFLKSTAEARQQAKQRKLEEDFMMGWSGRVEGIVLGFFLVNILVISVAGADDIQSLKIWPMPESVSCGQGTLYLDIQGFELKTEGSSYVDASGILVEGFSRLLDVIKGVHVIQSKVISGFSPSLVIKGIRVVILSPSDELQHGVDESYKLSVPMQGSPIYAYIEAQTVYGALHGFETFSQLCSYSFETRLIEVHQAPWTIADKPRFPYRGLLIDTSRHFLPVPIIKKIIDSMAYAKLNVLHWHIVDTQSFPLEIPSYPMLWKGAYSSSERYTFDEAAEIVSYAKRRGINVLAEIDVPGHAESWGIGYASLWPSRTCRQPLDISNNFTFQVIDGILSDFSKVFHYKFVHLGGDEVDTSCWRFTPRVALWLLQQGMSESQAYEYFVLKAQQIALSHGYEIINWEETFNNFGSKLNPKTVVHNWLGGGVAQKVVAAGLRCIVSNQDKWYLDHLDATWQGFYSNEPLTNITIPAQQALVLGGEVCMWGEHIDGSDIEQTIWPRAAAAAERLWTPYEKLAKNPQEVAARLAHFRCLLNQRGVAAAPLAGLGRVAPYGPGSCYQQ
;
A
#
# COMPACT_ATOMS: atom_id res chain seq x y z
N MET A 1 48.04 -42.02 42.76
CA MET A 1 46.68 -41.86 43.34
C MET A 1 45.76 -41.45 42.21
N GLU A 2 44.73 -42.25 41.97
CA GLU A 2 43.79 -42.15 40.85
C GLU A 2 43.12 -40.78 40.76
N TYR A 3 43.04 -40.21 39.55
CA TYR A 3 42.11 -39.13 39.24
C TYR A 3 41.07 -39.65 38.24
N VAL A 4 39.83 -39.72 38.70
CA VAL A 4 38.64 -40.13 37.96
C VAL A 4 38.38 -39.13 36.82
N SER A 5 38.45 -39.61 35.58
CA SER A 5 38.04 -38.88 34.37
C SER A 5 36.51 -38.75 34.34
N THR A 6 35.97 -37.62 34.80
CA THR A 6 34.58 -37.24 34.54
C THR A 6 34.49 -36.57 33.17
N LYS A 7 33.84 -37.23 32.20
CA LYS A 7 33.50 -36.62 30.90
C LYS A 7 32.51 -35.48 31.14
N LEU A 8 32.88 -34.25 30.81
CA LEU A 8 31.98 -33.10 30.78
C LEU A 8 30.97 -33.27 29.63
N THR A 9 29.68 -33.12 29.91
CA THR A 9 28.63 -33.06 28.89
C THR A 9 28.64 -31.68 28.23
N TRP A 10 28.21 -31.61 26.96
CA TRP A 10 28.21 -30.37 26.17
C TRP A 10 27.45 -29.22 26.86
N GLU A 11 26.32 -29.55 27.49
CA GLU A 11 25.50 -28.61 28.26
C GLU A 11 26.26 -27.97 29.44
N LYS A 12 27.14 -28.74 30.09
CA LYS A 12 27.94 -28.28 31.24
C LYS A 12 29.11 -27.39 30.84
N VAL A 13 29.59 -27.53 29.61
CA VAL A 13 30.62 -26.66 29.02
C VAL A 13 30.02 -25.31 28.62
N ASP A 14 28.78 -25.30 28.10
CA ASP A 14 28.07 -24.05 27.77
C ASP A 14 27.67 -23.25 29.02
N ASP A 15 27.26 -23.93 30.09
CA ASP A 15 26.97 -23.26 31.38
C ASP A 15 28.24 -22.59 31.97
N LEU A 16 29.40 -23.25 31.90
CA LEU A 16 30.69 -22.69 32.35
C LEU A 16 31.17 -21.51 31.48
N LYS A 17 30.91 -21.54 30.17
CA LYS A 17 31.22 -20.42 29.25
C LYS A 17 30.35 -19.19 29.56
N MET A 18 29.09 -19.41 29.94
CA MET A 18 28.15 -18.34 30.33
C MET A 18 28.50 -17.72 31.68
N GLU A 19 28.98 -18.50 32.65
CA GLU A 19 29.35 -17.99 33.98
C GLU A 19 30.69 -17.22 34.00
N THR A 20 31.64 -17.56 33.12
CA THR A 20 33.00 -16.97 33.14
C THR A 20 33.25 -15.87 32.11
N CYS A 21 32.30 -15.58 31.21
CA CYS A 21 32.43 -14.57 30.14
C CYS A 21 33.73 -14.72 29.31
N TYR A 22 34.21 -15.94 29.10
CA TYR A 22 35.43 -16.21 28.35
C TYR A 22 35.13 -16.44 26.86
N ILE A 23 35.92 -15.84 25.95
CA ILE A 23 35.77 -15.98 24.50
C ILE A 23 37.13 -16.35 23.90
N ALA A 24 37.25 -17.57 23.37
CA ALA A 24 38.39 -17.96 22.53
C ALA A 24 38.12 -17.60 21.05
N PRO A 25 39.16 -17.26 20.28
CA PRO A 25 38.99 -16.77 18.90
C PRO A 25 38.62 -17.87 17.89
N ASP A 26 38.98 -19.13 18.17
CA ASP A 26 38.64 -20.28 17.31
C ASP A 26 38.59 -21.61 18.06
N TYR A 27 38.02 -22.62 17.39
CA TYR A 27 37.74 -23.95 17.93
C TYR A 27 39.01 -24.81 18.12
N ALA A 28 40.06 -24.57 17.32
CA ALA A 28 41.34 -25.26 17.45
C ALA A 28 42.09 -24.82 18.73
N SER A 29 41.87 -23.57 19.14
CA SER A 29 42.37 -22.99 20.39
C SER A 29 41.63 -23.53 21.62
N GLU A 30 40.34 -23.84 21.51
CA GLU A 30 39.55 -24.46 22.59
C GLU A 30 39.98 -25.91 22.88
N VAL A 31 40.27 -26.71 21.85
CA VAL A 31 40.66 -28.13 21.99
C VAL A 31 42.05 -28.28 22.63
N LYS A 32 42.99 -27.36 22.35
CA LYS A 32 44.34 -27.37 22.95
C LYS A 32 44.36 -27.09 24.44
N ILE A 33 43.39 -26.32 24.95
CA ILE A 33 43.36 -25.86 26.35
C ILE A 33 42.72 -26.90 27.27
N PHE A 34 41.69 -27.62 26.79
CA PHE A 34 40.93 -28.55 27.63
C PHE A 34 41.29 -30.03 27.47
N GLN A 35 42.12 -30.41 26.49
CA GLN A 35 42.59 -31.79 26.27
C GLN A 35 41.48 -32.87 26.37
N LEU A 36 40.29 -32.62 25.83
CA LEU A 36 39.17 -33.58 25.91
C LEU A 36 39.06 -34.43 24.62
N PRO A 37 38.98 -35.77 24.72
CA PRO A 37 38.72 -36.64 23.56
C PRO A 37 37.23 -36.57 23.18
N TRP A 38 36.93 -36.28 21.91
CA TRP A 38 35.56 -36.12 21.41
C TRP A 38 35.17 -37.21 20.40
N THR A 39 33.91 -37.66 20.47
CA THR A 39 33.22 -38.56 19.52
C THR A 39 32.06 -37.83 18.84
N PRO A 40 31.83 -38.00 17.52
CA PRO A 40 30.76 -37.31 16.80
C PRO A 40 29.35 -37.72 17.19
N ALA A 41 28.39 -36.80 16.98
CA ALA A 41 26.97 -37.03 17.22
C ALA A 41 26.35 -38.00 16.18
N PRO A 42 25.35 -38.83 16.55
CA PRO A 42 24.68 -39.73 15.61
C PRO A 42 23.82 -38.96 14.60
N VAL A 43 23.63 -39.56 13.43
CA VAL A 43 22.84 -39.06 12.29
C VAL A 43 21.35 -38.93 12.68
N GLU A 44 20.73 -37.81 12.31
CA GLU A 44 19.35 -37.42 12.64
C GLU A 44 18.28 -38.32 11.98
N GLU A 45 17.45 -38.97 12.80
CA GLU A 45 16.08 -39.33 12.43
C GLU A 45 15.13 -38.16 12.75
N GLN A 46 14.00 -38.05 12.02
CA GLN A 46 13.02 -36.99 12.23
C GLN A 46 12.46 -37.01 13.67
N PRO A 47 12.26 -35.82 14.30
CA PRO A 47 11.83 -35.73 15.68
C PRO A 47 10.40 -36.28 15.85
N SER A 48 10.19 -37.07 16.90
CA SER A 48 8.89 -37.67 17.19
C SER A 48 7.84 -36.59 17.51
N GLU A 49 6.56 -36.92 17.31
CA GLU A 49 5.43 -36.03 17.62
C GLU A 49 5.45 -35.53 19.09
N GLU A 50 6.01 -36.34 19.99
CA GLU A 50 6.15 -36.01 21.40
C GLU A 50 7.21 -34.91 21.65
N GLU A 51 8.24 -34.83 20.80
CA GLU A 51 9.25 -33.78 20.85
C GLU A 51 8.73 -32.47 20.25
N ILE A 52 7.92 -32.56 19.18
CA ILE A 52 7.21 -31.41 18.60
C ILE A 52 6.22 -30.82 19.62
N ALA A 53 5.47 -31.67 20.31
CA ALA A 53 4.56 -31.24 21.38
C ALA A 53 5.31 -30.56 22.54
N ARG A 54 6.44 -31.11 22.98
CA ARG A 54 7.30 -30.49 24.02
C ARG A 54 7.88 -29.13 23.59
N LYS A 55 8.28 -28.99 22.32
CA LYS A 55 8.76 -27.71 21.76
C LYS A 55 7.64 -26.67 21.67
N ALA A 56 6.43 -27.08 21.29
CA ALA A 56 5.25 -26.21 21.26
C ALA A 56 4.88 -25.72 22.68
N GLU A 57 4.89 -26.60 23.68
CA GLU A 57 4.58 -26.25 25.07
C GLU A 57 5.61 -25.26 25.65
N ARG A 58 6.91 -25.46 25.36
CA ARG A 58 7.97 -24.51 25.72
C ARG A 58 7.75 -23.12 25.09
N LYS A 59 7.33 -23.07 23.83
CA LYS A 59 7.04 -21.82 23.11
C LYS A 59 5.84 -21.10 23.72
N GLN A 60 4.80 -21.84 24.11
CA GLN A 60 3.63 -21.29 24.79
C GLN A 60 3.97 -20.71 26.17
N ARG A 61 4.79 -21.42 26.96
CA ARG A 61 5.27 -20.93 28.27
C ARG A 61 6.15 -19.67 28.13
N GLN A 62 6.94 -19.56 27.06
CA GLN A 62 7.69 -18.34 26.74
C GLN A 62 6.77 -17.16 26.42
N VAL A 63 5.73 -17.37 25.62
CA VAL A 63 4.75 -16.33 25.28
C VAL A 63 3.96 -15.87 26.51
N GLN A 64 3.59 -16.80 27.41
CA GLN A 64 2.94 -16.46 28.67
C GLN A 64 3.85 -15.67 29.62
N ARG A 65 5.13 -16.02 29.70
CA ARG A 65 6.13 -15.22 30.44
C ARG A 65 6.26 -13.82 29.84
N LEU A 66 6.37 -13.69 28.52
CA LEU A 66 6.43 -12.39 27.83
C LEU A 66 5.19 -11.52 28.12
N ARG A 67 3.99 -12.10 28.11
CA ARG A 67 2.75 -11.38 28.47
C ARG A 67 2.70 -10.98 29.94
N GLY A 68 3.24 -11.81 30.84
CA GLY A 68 3.39 -11.48 32.26
C GLY A 68 4.35 -10.32 32.52
N TRP A 69 5.37 -10.16 31.66
CA TRP A 69 6.34 -9.06 31.73
C TRP A 69 5.83 -7.76 31.08
N LEU A 70 5.08 -7.84 29.98
CA LEU A 70 4.60 -6.66 29.24
C LEU A 70 3.49 -5.88 29.99
N LYS A 71 2.66 -6.55 30.78
CA LYS A 71 1.55 -5.88 31.51
C LYS A 71 2.02 -4.89 32.58
N PRO A 72 2.99 -5.22 33.46
CA PRO A 72 3.57 -4.25 34.39
C PRO A 72 4.32 -3.12 33.69
N GLU A 73 5.03 -3.42 32.59
CA GLU A 73 5.82 -2.44 31.83
C GLU A 73 4.93 -1.40 31.13
N ALA A 74 3.79 -1.83 30.55
CA ALA A 74 2.81 -0.92 29.94
C ALA A 74 2.18 0.01 30.98
N LYS A 75 1.87 -0.52 32.18
CA LYS A 75 1.37 0.29 33.30
C LYS A 75 2.41 1.29 33.81
N ARG A 76 3.70 0.91 33.80
CA ARG A 76 4.81 1.80 34.18
C ARG A 76 5.05 2.89 33.15
N THR A 77 4.95 2.57 31.86
CA THR A 77 5.09 3.53 30.74
C THR A 77 3.96 4.55 30.76
N SER A 78 2.71 4.09 30.93
CA SER A 78 1.55 4.97 31.08
C SER A 78 1.70 5.94 32.26
N ARG A 79 2.25 5.48 33.39
CA ARG A 79 2.48 6.35 34.55
C ARG A 79 3.60 7.37 34.32
N ILE A 80 4.60 7.05 33.50
CA ILE A 80 5.67 7.99 33.12
C ILE A 80 5.09 9.10 32.23
N THR A 81 4.27 8.74 31.24
CA THR A 81 3.61 9.71 30.36
C THR A 81 2.67 10.65 31.14
N GLU A 82 1.94 10.14 32.14
CA GLU A 82 1.12 10.98 33.03
C GLU A 82 1.98 12.00 33.79
N LEU A 83 3.12 11.59 34.34
CA LEU A 83 4.02 12.48 35.08
C LEU A 83 4.72 13.51 34.17
N GLU A 84 5.08 13.14 32.94
CA GLU A 84 5.64 14.09 31.97
C GLU A 84 4.63 15.17 31.57
N ASN A 85 3.36 14.79 31.41
CA ASN A 85 2.28 15.74 31.12
C ASN A 85 2.02 16.68 32.31
N GLU A 86 2.10 16.16 33.54
CA GLU A 86 1.98 16.96 34.77
C GLU A 86 3.12 17.98 34.89
N ILE A 87 4.37 17.60 34.60
CA ILE A 87 5.54 18.50 34.58
C ILE A 87 5.36 19.59 33.52
N ARG A 88 4.95 19.24 32.29
CA ARG A 88 4.74 20.22 31.22
C ARG A 88 3.63 21.23 31.59
N GLY A 89 2.56 20.76 32.22
CA GLY A 89 1.50 21.62 32.74
C GLY A 89 2.01 22.61 33.79
N LEU A 90 2.81 22.14 34.76
CA LEU A 90 3.39 22.99 35.80
C LEU A 90 4.40 24.00 35.23
N ASP A 91 5.27 23.59 34.29
CA ASP A 91 6.22 24.50 33.62
C ASP A 91 5.51 25.59 32.81
N PHE A 92 4.41 25.23 32.13
CA PHE A 92 3.56 26.17 31.42
C PHE A 92 2.92 27.20 32.37
N LEU A 93 2.39 26.75 33.51
CA LEU A 93 1.81 27.64 34.52
C LEU A 93 2.84 28.61 35.11
N VAL A 94 4.07 28.14 35.37
CA VAL A 94 5.16 29.02 35.85
C VAL A 94 5.51 30.08 34.81
N LYS A 95 5.59 29.70 33.52
CA LYS A 95 5.84 30.65 32.42
C LYS A 95 4.73 31.67 32.25
N GLN A 96 3.48 31.27 32.38
CA GLN A 96 2.36 32.20 32.33
C GLN A 96 2.38 33.16 33.51
N LEU A 97 2.62 32.66 34.73
CA LEU A 97 2.67 33.46 35.94
C LEU A 97 3.78 34.54 35.92
N GLN A 98 4.88 34.32 35.19
CA GLN A 98 5.93 35.33 34.99
C GLN A 98 5.47 36.55 34.19
N HIS A 99 4.38 36.44 33.43
CA HIS A 99 3.87 37.49 32.55
C HIS A 99 2.56 38.13 33.08
N VAL A 100 2.07 37.71 34.25
CA VAL A 100 0.87 38.26 34.89
C VAL A 100 1.25 39.47 35.76
N PRO A 101 0.59 40.64 35.62
CA PRO A 101 0.81 41.78 36.50
C PRO A 101 0.53 41.45 37.98
N GLU A 102 1.31 42.01 38.92
CA GLU A 102 1.21 41.67 40.36
C GLU A 102 -0.21 41.79 40.95
N ASN A 103 -1.01 42.75 40.47
CA ASN A 103 -2.37 42.97 40.93
C ASN A 103 -3.36 41.85 40.51
N ASP A 104 -3.02 41.10 39.46
CA ASP A 104 -3.88 40.07 38.84
C ASP A 104 -3.48 38.64 39.25
N VAL A 105 -2.35 38.47 39.93
CA VAL A 105 -1.86 37.18 40.44
C VAL A 105 -2.90 36.46 41.32
N PRO A 106 -3.65 37.11 42.24
CA PRO A 106 -4.67 36.44 43.04
C PRO A 106 -5.88 35.92 42.23
N ALA A 107 -6.16 36.51 41.06
CA ALA A 107 -7.18 36.00 40.15
C ALA A 107 -6.66 34.78 39.38
N PHE A 108 -5.45 34.87 38.81
CA PHE A 108 -4.79 33.76 38.12
C PHE A 108 -4.65 32.50 38.98
N LEU A 109 -4.24 32.66 40.24
CA LEU A 109 -4.10 31.53 41.18
C LEU A 109 -5.44 30.86 41.48
N ARG A 110 -6.53 31.64 41.57
CA ARG A 110 -7.88 31.12 41.79
C ARG A 110 -8.41 30.35 40.59
N ASP A 111 -8.17 30.85 39.38
CA ASP A 111 -8.61 30.23 38.13
C ASP A 111 -7.84 28.93 37.83
N THR A 112 -6.60 28.84 38.29
CA THR A 112 -5.74 27.64 38.14
C THR A 112 -5.86 26.66 39.31
N GLY A 113 -6.55 27.05 40.40
CA GLY A 113 -6.79 26.19 41.56
C GLY A 113 -5.62 26.05 42.54
N TYR A 114 -4.58 26.89 42.43
CA TYR A 114 -3.42 26.88 43.34
C TYR A 114 -3.53 27.99 44.39
N ALA A 115 -3.13 27.72 45.63
CA ALA A 115 -3.23 28.68 46.73
C ALA A 115 -2.09 29.71 46.74
N SER A 116 -0.94 29.42 46.12
CA SER A 116 0.19 30.35 46.04
C SER A 116 1.14 30.06 44.87
N LYS A 117 1.93 31.06 44.48
CA LYS A 117 3.06 30.89 43.53
C LYS A 117 4.07 29.83 44.01
N GLN A 118 4.36 29.82 45.31
CA GLN A 118 5.29 28.88 45.93
C GLN A 118 4.78 27.44 45.88
N GLU A 119 3.47 27.23 45.85
CA GLU A 119 2.87 25.90 45.70
C GLU A 119 3.10 25.33 44.29
N ILE A 120 2.95 26.15 43.25
CA ILE A 120 3.22 25.75 41.85
C ILE A 120 4.70 25.40 41.68
N GLU A 121 5.60 26.25 42.19
CA GLU A 121 7.05 26.03 42.13
C GLU A 121 7.48 24.81 42.98
N SER A 122 6.89 24.62 44.17
CA SER A 122 7.15 23.46 45.03
C SER A 122 6.69 22.15 44.40
N ASN A 123 5.53 22.15 43.74
CA ASN A 123 5.01 20.99 43.02
C ASN A 123 5.92 20.63 41.84
N LEU A 124 6.44 21.61 41.10
CA LEU A 124 7.42 21.40 40.04
C LEU A 124 8.76 20.85 40.58
N LEU A 125 9.21 21.26 41.76
CA LEU A 125 10.43 20.81 42.43
C LEU A 125 10.32 19.41 43.08
N HIS A 126 9.13 18.97 43.47
CA HIS A 126 8.89 17.64 44.06
C HIS A 126 8.76 16.50 43.03
N VAL A 127 8.58 16.81 41.73
CA VAL A 127 8.57 15.78 40.68
C VAL A 127 9.98 15.26 40.31
N PRO A 128 11.03 16.09 40.24
CA PRO A 128 12.42 15.67 40.00
C PRO A 128 12.94 14.57 40.92
N ASP A 129 12.63 14.62 42.22
CA ASP A 129 13.06 13.58 43.18
C ASP A 129 12.35 12.23 42.96
N LYS A 130 11.18 12.22 42.28
CA LYS A 130 10.50 10.99 41.84
C LYS A 130 11.09 10.40 40.55
N MET A 131 11.86 11.17 39.77
CA MET A 131 12.48 10.72 38.51
C MET A 131 13.91 10.18 38.67
N LEU A 132 14.65 10.55 39.74
CA LEU A 132 16.08 10.26 39.88
C LEU A 132 16.48 8.77 40.05
N THR A 133 15.52 7.84 40.00
CA THR A 133 15.79 6.38 39.98
C THR A 133 15.51 5.70 38.64
N SER A 134 14.88 6.35 37.66
CA SER A 134 14.46 5.71 36.40
C SER A 134 15.46 5.88 35.25
N GLU A 135 16.05 7.06 35.05
CA GLU A 135 16.91 7.30 33.88
C GLU A 135 18.26 6.56 33.92
N LYS A 136 18.90 6.47 35.09
CA LYS A 136 20.16 5.70 35.24
C LYS A 136 19.94 4.19 35.09
N LEU A 137 18.77 3.69 35.50
CA LEU A 137 18.41 2.28 35.33
C LEU A 137 18.03 1.97 33.88
N PHE A 138 17.30 2.88 33.22
CA PHE A 138 16.87 2.78 31.84
C PHE A 138 18.05 2.81 30.84
N LEU A 139 19.02 3.72 31.02
CA LEU A 139 20.21 3.79 30.18
C LEU A 139 21.14 2.58 30.35
N ASN A 140 21.26 2.04 31.56
CA ASN A 140 22.08 0.84 31.81
C ASN A 140 21.38 -0.43 31.30
N VAL A 141 20.07 -0.56 31.48
CA VAL A 141 19.28 -1.70 30.96
C VAL A 141 19.17 -1.66 29.43
N LEU A 142 19.05 -0.49 28.80
CA LEU A 142 19.09 -0.36 27.34
C LEU A 142 20.48 -0.60 26.77
N LYS A 143 21.55 -0.17 27.43
CA LYS A 143 22.92 -0.48 27.02
C LYS A 143 23.21 -1.96 27.13
N ASP A 144 22.82 -2.61 28.22
CA ASP A 144 22.97 -4.06 28.39
C ASP A 144 22.05 -4.85 27.45
N LYS A 145 20.81 -4.42 27.20
CA LYS A 145 19.92 -5.08 26.23
C LYS A 145 20.34 -4.87 24.78
N LYS A 146 20.82 -3.69 24.37
CA LYS A 146 21.41 -3.50 23.04
C LYS A 146 22.67 -4.35 22.87
N ARG A 147 23.50 -4.45 23.92
CA ARG A 147 24.69 -5.31 23.92
C ARG A 147 24.33 -6.79 23.84
N GLN A 148 23.31 -7.25 24.57
CA GLN A 148 22.83 -8.64 24.53
C GLN A 148 22.12 -9.00 23.22
N LEU A 149 21.29 -8.11 22.65
CA LEU A 149 20.63 -8.31 21.36
C LEU A 149 21.61 -8.28 20.19
N PHE A 150 22.62 -7.40 20.23
CA PHE A 150 23.69 -7.34 19.23
C PHE A 150 24.60 -8.57 19.31
N LEU A 151 24.91 -9.07 20.52
CA LEU A 151 25.67 -10.32 20.69
C LEU A 151 24.87 -11.57 20.26
N LYS A 152 23.55 -11.59 20.48
CA LYS A 152 22.68 -12.69 20.03
C LYS A 152 22.51 -12.72 18.51
N SER A 153 22.23 -11.58 17.88
CA SER A 153 22.05 -11.52 16.43
C SER A 153 23.35 -11.79 15.67
N THR A 154 24.50 -11.39 16.20
CA THR A 154 25.81 -11.70 15.61
C THR A 154 26.26 -13.14 15.87
N ALA A 155 25.86 -13.77 16.98
CA ALA A 155 26.08 -15.20 17.22
C ALA A 155 25.20 -16.07 16.30
N GLU A 156 23.91 -15.77 16.18
CA GLU A 156 22.96 -16.51 15.33
C GLU A 156 23.30 -16.35 13.84
N ALA A 157 23.69 -15.14 13.39
CA ALA A 157 24.16 -14.92 12.02
C ALA A 157 25.50 -15.61 11.72
N ARG A 158 26.41 -15.72 12.70
CA ARG A 158 27.69 -16.43 12.55
C ARG A 158 27.53 -17.95 12.58
N GLN A 159 26.53 -18.46 13.28
CA GLN A 159 26.20 -19.89 13.29
C GLN A 159 25.57 -20.32 11.97
N GLN A 160 24.68 -19.50 11.38
CA GLN A 160 24.15 -19.72 10.03
C GLN A 160 25.21 -19.57 8.93
N ALA A 161 26.17 -18.65 9.08
CA ALA A 161 27.30 -18.53 8.15
C ALA A 161 28.31 -19.70 8.26
N LYS A 162 28.50 -20.27 9.45
CA LYS A 162 29.32 -21.49 9.65
C LYS A 162 28.65 -22.72 9.03
N GLN A 163 27.33 -22.83 9.12
CA GLN A 163 26.59 -23.96 8.58
C GLN A 163 26.59 -23.97 7.04
N ARG A 164 26.42 -22.79 6.42
CA ARG A 164 26.56 -22.65 4.96
C ARG A 164 27.98 -22.91 4.44
N LYS A 165 29.01 -22.53 5.20
CA LYS A 165 30.41 -22.76 4.80
C LYS A 165 30.85 -24.23 4.96
N LEU A 166 30.29 -24.94 5.94
CA LEU A 166 30.45 -26.40 6.09
C LEU A 166 29.72 -27.20 5.00
N GLU A 167 28.57 -26.71 4.52
CA GLU A 167 27.84 -27.30 3.40
C GLU A 167 28.54 -27.04 2.04
N GLU A 168 29.13 -25.85 1.86
CA GLU A 168 29.92 -25.51 0.66
C GLU A 168 31.27 -26.26 0.59
N ASP A 169 31.95 -26.44 1.73
CA ASP A 169 33.23 -27.18 1.79
C ASP A 169 33.02 -28.72 1.75
N PHE A 170 31.82 -29.23 2.06
CA PHE A 170 31.47 -30.65 1.87
C PHE A 170 31.13 -31.00 0.41
N MET A 171 30.71 -30.01 -0.39
CA MET A 171 30.34 -30.19 -1.80
C MET A 171 31.49 -29.98 -2.81
N MET A 172 32.69 -29.60 -2.35
CA MET A 172 33.85 -29.28 -3.21
C MET A 172 35.07 -30.20 -2.97
N GLY A 173 34.86 -31.39 -2.39
CA GLY A 173 35.95 -32.27 -1.93
C GLY A 173 35.88 -33.73 -2.36
N TRP A 174 35.36 -34.08 -3.54
CA TRP A 174 35.46 -35.46 -4.07
C TRP A 174 35.89 -35.48 -5.54
N SER A 175 37.20 -35.47 -5.77
CA SER A 175 37.83 -35.91 -7.02
C SER A 175 39.03 -36.80 -6.70
N GLY A 176 39.00 -38.08 -7.09
CA GLY A 176 40.22 -38.90 -7.12
C GLY A 176 40.06 -40.42 -7.02
N ARG A 177 39.84 -41.08 -8.18
CA ARG A 177 40.30 -42.42 -8.63
C ARG A 177 39.91 -43.69 -7.84
N VAL A 178 39.35 -44.69 -8.53
CA VAL A 178 40.01 -45.94 -8.99
C VAL A 178 39.17 -46.60 -10.12
N GLU A 179 39.88 -47.19 -11.09
CA GLU A 179 39.46 -47.84 -12.35
C GLU A 179 38.76 -49.21 -12.18
N GLY A 180 37.98 -49.65 -13.18
CA GLY A 180 37.92 -51.07 -13.56
C GLY A 180 36.57 -51.69 -13.98
N ILE A 181 36.37 -51.82 -15.30
CA ILE A 181 35.75 -52.95 -16.06
C ILE A 181 34.26 -53.31 -15.82
N VAL A 182 33.42 -53.21 -16.87
CA VAL A 182 32.74 -54.33 -17.60
C VAL A 182 31.54 -53.79 -18.42
N LEU A 183 31.49 -54.25 -19.67
CA LEU A 183 30.48 -54.03 -20.70
C LEU A 183 29.03 -54.42 -20.31
N GLY A 184 28.08 -53.72 -20.94
CA GLY A 184 26.86 -54.31 -21.48
C GLY A 184 25.62 -54.18 -20.60
N PHE A 185 24.58 -53.51 -21.11
CA PHE A 185 23.29 -54.12 -21.49
C PHE A 185 22.26 -53.02 -21.83
N PHE A 186 21.86 -53.02 -23.10
CA PHE A 186 20.49 -52.87 -23.62
C PHE A 186 19.60 -51.66 -23.26
N LEU A 187 19.42 -50.82 -24.29
CA LEU A 187 18.13 -50.38 -24.86
C LEU A 187 16.86 -51.00 -24.24
N VAL A 188 16.03 -50.16 -23.61
CA VAL A 188 14.57 -50.30 -23.63
C VAL A 188 13.95 -48.94 -23.91
N ASN A 189 13.29 -48.85 -25.06
CA ASN A 189 12.43 -47.76 -25.47
C ASN A 189 11.21 -47.71 -24.53
N ILE A 190 10.99 -46.57 -23.86
CA ILE A 190 9.65 -46.20 -23.37
C ILE A 190 9.24 -44.95 -24.12
N LEU A 191 8.24 -45.14 -24.97
CA LEU A 191 7.46 -44.14 -25.66
C LEU A 191 6.69 -43.32 -24.61
N VAL A 192 7.29 -42.24 -24.11
CA VAL A 192 6.54 -41.20 -23.41
C VAL A 192 5.99 -40.28 -24.49
N ILE A 193 4.67 -40.34 -24.70
CA ILE A 193 3.94 -39.32 -25.44
C ILE A 193 4.12 -38.04 -24.63
N SER A 194 5.01 -37.16 -25.09
CA SER A 194 5.16 -35.81 -24.57
C SER A 194 3.87 -35.05 -24.85
N VAL A 195 3.06 -34.84 -23.81
CA VAL A 195 2.12 -33.72 -23.79
C VAL A 195 2.97 -32.47 -23.67
N ALA A 196 3.42 -31.95 -24.80
CA ALA A 196 4.03 -30.62 -24.90
C ALA A 196 2.94 -29.60 -24.59
N GLY A 197 2.92 -29.08 -23.36
CA GLY A 197 1.94 -28.09 -22.93
C GLY A 197 2.19 -27.53 -21.53
N ALA A 198 3.41 -27.67 -21.01
CA ALA A 198 3.80 -27.13 -19.70
C ALA A 198 5.22 -26.57 -19.74
N ASP A 199 5.54 -25.77 -20.76
CA ASP A 199 6.71 -24.90 -20.73
C ASP A 199 6.25 -23.46 -20.47
N ASP A 200 6.65 -22.98 -19.29
CA ASP A 200 7.14 -21.62 -19.02
C ASP A 200 6.17 -20.45 -18.74
N ILE A 201 5.23 -20.64 -17.78
CA ILE A 201 4.55 -19.49 -17.12
C ILE A 201 5.57 -18.58 -16.39
N GLN A 202 6.74 -19.09 -16.01
CA GLN A 202 7.79 -18.32 -15.32
C GLN A 202 8.50 -17.30 -16.23
N SER A 203 8.44 -17.45 -17.56
CA SER A 203 9.04 -16.52 -18.52
C SER A 203 8.17 -15.32 -18.90
N LEU A 204 6.88 -15.32 -18.56
CA LEU A 204 5.93 -14.29 -19.02
C LEU A 204 6.18 -12.95 -18.31
N LYS A 205 6.39 -11.89 -19.09
CA LYS A 205 6.72 -10.54 -18.59
C LYS A 205 5.49 -9.61 -18.51
N ILE A 206 4.34 -10.16 -18.13
CA ILE A 206 3.07 -9.42 -18.05
C ILE A 206 2.76 -9.09 -16.57
N TRP A 207 2.27 -7.87 -16.34
CA TRP A 207 1.80 -7.38 -15.04
C TRP A 207 0.60 -6.43 -15.20
N PRO A 208 -0.52 -6.63 -14.48
CA PRO A 208 -0.90 -7.84 -13.74
C PRO A 208 -0.98 -9.10 -14.61
N MET A 209 -0.80 -10.27 -14.01
CA MET A 209 -1.00 -11.56 -14.68
C MET A 209 -2.47 -11.74 -15.12
N PRO A 210 -2.74 -12.03 -16.41
CA PRO A 210 -4.11 -12.25 -16.90
C PRO A 210 -4.79 -13.50 -16.34
N GLU A 211 -6.13 -13.55 -16.39
CA GLU A 211 -6.93 -14.74 -16.05
C GLU A 211 -6.51 -15.97 -16.89
N SER A 212 -6.36 -15.79 -18.21
CA SER A 212 -5.92 -16.84 -19.13
C SER A 212 -4.93 -16.30 -20.17
N VAL A 213 -3.84 -17.04 -20.37
CA VAL A 213 -2.77 -16.70 -21.33
C VAL A 213 -2.26 -17.98 -22.01
N SER A 214 -2.12 -17.92 -23.32
CA SER A 214 -1.46 -18.92 -24.16
C SER A 214 -0.58 -18.19 -25.18
N CYS A 215 0.62 -18.72 -25.40
CA CYS A 215 1.62 -18.14 -26.28
C CYS A 215 2.33 -19.23 -27.10
N GLY A 216 2.99 -18.83 -28.18
CA GLY A 216 3.81 -19.69 -29.02
C GLY A 216 5.30 -19.39 -28.88
N GLN A 217 6.03 -19.64 -29.97
CA GLN A 217 7.50 -19.47 -30.04
C GLN A 217 7.93 -18.55 -31.19
N GLY A 218 6.97 -17.99 -31.93
CA GLY A 218 7.25 -17.12 -33.07
C GLY A 218 7.56 -15.68 -32.67
N THR A 219 8.17 -14.93 -33.58
CA THR A 219 8.41 -13.49 -33.42
C THR A 219 7.77 -12.75 -34.59
N LEU A 220 7.01 -11.71 -34.27
CA LEU A 220 6.44 -10.76 -35.23
C LEU A 220 7.12 -9.41 -35.07
N TYR A 221 7.06 -8.60 -36.12
CA TYR A 221 7.67 -7.27 -36.17
C TYR A 221 6.60 -6.20 -36.41
N LEU A 222 6.72 -5.08 -35.72
CA LEU A 222 5.77 -3.97 -35.82
C LEU A 222 6.39 -2.81 -36.62
N ASP A 223 5.67 -2.36 -37.65
CA ASP A 223 6.00 -1.15 -38.40
C ASP A 223 5.24 0.05 -37.83
N ILE A 224 5.87 0.83 -36.95
CA ILE A 224 5.16 1.86 -36.18
C ILE A 224 4.63 3.01 -37.06
N GLN A 225 5.24 3.25 -38.23
CA GLN A 225 4.83 4.35 -39.11
C GLN A 225 3.55 4.01 -39.86
N GLY A 226 3.31 2.71 -40.11
CA GLY A 226 2.12 2.20 -40.77
C GLY A 226 1.17 1.45 -39.84
N PHE A 227 1.39 1.48 -38.51
CA PHE A 227 0.57 0.74 -37.56
C PHE A 227 -0.78 1.43 -37.38
N GLU A 228 -1.85 0.79 -37.84
CA GLU A 228 -3.19 1.39 -37.87
C GLU A 228 -4.16 0.78 -36.85
N LEU A 229 -5.15 1.59 -36.44
CA LEU A 229 -6.30 1.14 -35.66
C LEU A 229 -7.47 0.87 -36.61
N LYS A 230 -8.06 -0.33 -36.55
CA LYS A 230 -9.31 -0.67 -37.24
C LYS A 230 -10.41 -0.96 -36.25
N THR A 231 -11.61 -0.46 -36.51
CA THR A 231 -12.80 -0.64 -35.65
C THR A 231 -13.96 -1.32 -36.36
N GLU A 232 -13.69 -1.96 -37.51
CA GLU A 232 -14.70 -2.68 -38.30
C GLU A 232 -15.44 -3.73 -37.47
N GLY A 233 -16.76 -3.60 -37.38
CA GLY A 233 -17.63 -4.49 -36.60
C GLY A 233 -17.86 -4.05 -35.15
N SER A 234 -17.27 -2.93 -34.71
CA SER A 234 -17.58 -2.35 -33.40
C SER A 234 -18.89 -1.57 -33.42
N SER A 235 -19.66 -1.65 -32.32
CA SER A 235 -20.81 -0.79 -32.05
C SER A 235 -20.42 0.59 -31.50
N TYR A 236 -19.16 0.77 -31.08
CA TYR A 236 -18.66 1.99 -30.47
C TYR A 236 -18.11 2.94 -31.52
N VAL A 237 -18.69 4.14 -31.60
CA VAL A 237 -18.32 5.16 -32.61
C VAL A 237 -17.20 6.12 -32.16
N ASP A 238 -16.73 5.97 -30.92
CA ASP A 238 -15.68 6.80 -30.30
C ASP A 238 -15.92 8.32 -30.35
N ALA A 239 -17.16 8.76 -30.12
CA ALA A 239 -17.49 10.19 -30.10
C ALA A 239 -16.71 10.99 -29.04
N SER A 240 -16.32 10.34 -27.94
CA SER A 240 -15.54 10.93 -26.85
C SER A 240 -14.01 10.85 -27.06
N GLY A 241 -13.54 10.24 -28.16
CA GLY A 241 -12.12 10.10 -28.47
C GLY A 241 -11.31 9.17 -27.55
N ILE A 242 -11.98 8.40 -26.68
CA ILE A 242 -11.33 7.53 -25.68
C ILE A 242 -10.49 6.46 -26.36
N LEU A 243 -11.02 5.82 -27.40
CA LEU A 243 -10.33 4.72 -28.07
C LEU A 243 -9.16 5.24 -28.92
N VAL A 244 -9.37 6.29 -29.71
CA VAL A 244 -8.34 6.89 -30.57
C VAL A 244 -7.21 7.48 -29.73
N GLU A 245 -7.51 8.20 -28.64
CA GLU A 245 -6.46 8.67 -27.72
C GLU A 245 -5.77 7.50 -27.01
N GLY A 246 -6.50 6.47 -26.61
CA GLY A 246 -5.94 5.25 -26.03
C GLY A 246 -4.95 4.57 -26.97
N PHE A 247 -5.29 4.48 -28.25
CA PHE A 247 -4.40 3.96 -29.28
C PHE A 247 -3.18 4.87 -29.50
N SER A 248 -3.34 6.19 -29.51
CA SER A 248 -2.19 7.11 -29.59
C SER A 248 -1.21 6.88 -28.43
N ARG A 249 -1.72 6.78 -27.19
CA ARG A 249 -0.90 6.51 -26.01
C ARG A 249 -0.20 5.15 -26.06
N LEU A 250 -0.89 4.12 -26.57
CA LEU A 250 -0.29 2.81 -26.82
C LEU A 250 0.96 2.96 -27.72
N LEU A 251 0.84 3.70 -28.82
CA LEU A 251 1.98 3.92 -29.72
C LEU A 251 3.09 4.71 -29.06
N ASP A 252 2.78 5.72 -28.25
CA ASP A 252 3.78 6.51 -27.54
C ASP A 252 4.57 5.65 -26.54
N VAL A 253 3.88 4.79 -25.81
CA VAL A 253 4.50 3.83 -24.87
C VAL A 253 5.36 2.79 -25.58
N ILE A 254 4.89 2.22 -26.70
CA ILE A 254 5.64 1.21 -27.46
C ILE A 254 6.88 1.81 -28.13
N LYS A 255 6.79 3.05 -28.64
CA LYS A 255 7.94 3.75 -29.25
C LYS A 255 9.05 3.99 -28.24
N GLY A 256 8.70 4.31 -26.99
CA GLY A 256 9.66 4.69 -25.96
C GLY A 256 10.59 5.82 -26.40
N VAL A 257 11.76 5.93 -25.74
CA VAL A 257 12.73 7.02 -25.97
C VAL A 257 13.63 6.79 -27.20
N HIS A 258 13.73 5.55 -27.68
CA HIS A 258 14.80 5.14 -28.64
C HIS A 258 14.36 5.03 -30.11
N VAL A 259 13.06 5.10 -30.42
CA VAL A 259 12.56 4.97 -31.80
C VAL A 259 12.52 6.34 -32.48
N ILE A 260 13.67 6.79 -33.02
CA ILE A 260 13.75 8.07 -33.77
C ILE A 260 13.29 7.88 -35.23
N GLN A 261 13.51 6.71 -35.84
CA GLN A 261 13.00 6.33 -37.17
C GLN A 261 12.94 4.79 -37.30
N SER A 262 11.78 4.15 -37.10
CA SER A 262 11.62 2.75 -37.53
C SER A 262 11.10 2.73 -38.98
N LYS A 263 12.01 2.86 -39.95
CA LYS A 263 11.71 2.33 -41.28
C LYS A 263 12.04 0.85 -41.24
N VAL A 264 11.06 -0.01 -41.54
CA VAL A 264 11.31 -1.43 -41.79
C VAL A 264 12.41 -1.51 -42.84
N ILE A 265 13.60 -1.90 -42.40
CA ILE A 265 14.75 -2.10 -43.26
C ILE A 265 14.35 -3.20 -44.26
N SER A 266 14.69 -2.99 -45.53
CA SER A 266 14.32 -3.77 -46.72
C SER A 266 14.83 -5.22 -46.75
N GLY A 267 14.78 -5.95 -45.63
CA GLY A 267 15.30 -7.31 -45.47
C GLY A 267 14.42 -8.29 -44.67
N PHE A 268 13.30 -7.86 -44.08
CA PHE A 268 12.38 -8.76 -43.36
C PHE A 268 11.22 -9.22 -44.24
N SER A 269 10.78 -10.48 -44.06
CA SER A 269 9.62 -11.02 -44.79
C SER A 269 8.36 -10.24 -44.43
N PRO A 270 7.63 -9.64 -45.40
CA PRO A 270 6.38 -8.92 -45.14
C PRO A 270 5.31 -9.77 -44.44
N SER A 271 5.42 -11.10 -44.53
CA SER A 271 4.52 -12.06 -43.89
C SER A 271 4.64 -12.13 -42.36
N LEU A 272 5.66 -11.51 -41.75
CA LEU A 272 5.86 -11.47 -40.29
C LEU A 272 5.62 -10.08 -39.69
N VAL A 273 5.11 -9.14 -40.51
CA VAL A 273 4.86 -7.76 -40.07
C VAL A 273 3.41 -7.61 -39.62
N ILE A 274 3.21 -7.21 -38.37
CA ILE A 274 1.90 -6.82 -37.86
C ILE A 274 1.58 -5.40 -38.36
N LYS A 275 0.45 -5.25 -39.06
CA LYS A 275 0.06 -3.98 -39.70
C LYS A 275 -0.79 -3.07 -38.82
N GLY A 276 -1.39 -3.59 -37.77
CA GLY A 276 -2.24 -2.80 -36.91
C GLY A 276 -2.94 -3.63 -35.86
N ILE A 277 -3.89 -3.00 -35.20
CA ILE A 277 -4.79 -3.63 -34.25
C ILE A 277 -6.23 -3.40 -34.68
N ARG A 278 -7.01 -4.48 -34.74
CA ARG A 278 -8.45 -4.44 -34.92
C ARG A 278 -9.12 -4.54 -33.56
N VAL A 279 -9.94 -3.56 -33.23
CA VAL A 279 -10.67 -3.48 -31.97
C VAL A 279 -12.17 -3.58 -32.24
N VAL A 280 -12.83 -4.51 -31.56
CA VAL A 280 -14.28 -4.68 -31.60
C VAL A 280 -14.83 -4.45 -30.20
N ILE A 281 -15.47 -3.31 -30.00
CA ILE A 281 -16.22 -3.00 -28.78
C ILE A 281 -17.70 -3.27 -29.03
N LEU A 282 -18.33 -4.05 -28.15
CA LEU A 282 -19.70 -4.52 -28.31
C LEU A 282 -20.75 -3.49 -27.84
N SER A 283 -20.45 -2.74 -26.79
CA SER A 283 -21.31 -1.66 -26.26
C SER A 283 -21.08 -0.35 -27.00
N PRO A 284 -22.15 0.42 -27.34
CA PRO A 284 -22.02 1.77 -27.85
C PRO A 284 -21.75 2.81 -26.75
N SER A 285 -21.95 2.47 -25.47
CA SER A 285 -21.81 3.39 -24.35
C SER A 285 -20.36 3.50 -23.87
N ASP A 286 -19.93 4.73 -23.55
CA ASP A 286 -18.69 5.02 -22.82
C ASP A 286 -18.93 5.53 -21.39
N GLU A 287 -20.09 5.23 -20.81
CA GLU A 287 -20.33 5.58 -19.42
C GLU A 287 -19.34 4.84 -18.50
N LEU A 288 -18.58 5.61 -17.71
CA LEU A 288 -17.65 5.08 -16.72
C LEU A 288 -18.31 5.14 -15.34
N GLN A 289 -18.59 3.97 -14.77
CA GLN A 289 -19.15 3.84 -13.42
C GLN A 289 -18.59 2.59 -12.74
N HIS A 290 -18.83 2.49 -11.43
CA HIS A 290 -18.47 1.30 -10.67
C HIS A 290 -19.17 0.06 -11.22
N GLY A 291 -18.40 -0.98 -11.54
CA GLY A 291 -18.90 -2.23 -12.08
C GLY A 291 -19.05 -2.24 -13.61
N VAL A 292 -18.49 -1.24 -14.31
CA VAL A 292 -18.35 -1.30 -15.77
C VAL A 292 -17.59 -2.56 -16.18
N ASP A 293 -17.96 -3.15 -17.33
CA ASP A 293 -17.27 -4.34 -17.82
C ASP A 293 -15.89 -3.97 -18.37
N GLU A 294 -14.86 -4.44 -17.67
CA GLU A 294 -13.44 -4.22 -17.99
C GLU A 294 -12.79 -5.43 -18.67
N SER A 295 -13.57 -6.43 -19.08
CA SER A 295 -13.06 -7.65 -19.70
C SER A 295 -12.66 -7.44 -21.16
N TYR A 296 -11.65 -8.20 -21.58
CA TYR A 296 -11.20 -8.22 -22.97
C TYR A 296 -10.63 -9.57 -23.37
N LYS A 297 -10.61 -9.81 -24.67
CA LYS A 297 -9.84 -10.88 -25.32
C LYS A 297 -8.85 -10.24 -26.27
N LEU A 298 -7.58 -10.62 -26.16
CA LEU A 298 -6.51 -10.21 -27.05
C LEU A 298 -5.98 -11.44 -27.79
N SER A 299 -5.89 -11.37 -29.12
CA SER A 299 -5.20 -12.36 -29.93
C SER A 299 -4.21 -11.72 -30.88
N VAL A 300 -3.03 -12.32 -31.00
CA VAL A 300 -1.97 -11.88 -31.92
C VAL A 300 -1.58 -13.09 -32.77
N PRO A 301 -2.19 -13.29 -33.95
CA PRO A 301 -1.96 -14.47 -34.77
C PRO A 301 -0.61 -14.40 -35.50
N MET A 302 -0.05 -15.57 -35.85
CA MET A 302 1.14 -15.68 -36.69
C MET A 302 0.84 -15.80 -38.19
N GLN A 303 -0.41 -15.98 -38.56
CA GLN A 303 -0.84 -16.19 -39.94
C GLN A 303 -1.89 -15.16 -40.31
N GLY A 304 -1.83 -14.67 -41.55
CA GLY A 304 -2.70 -13.62 -42.07
C GLY A 304 -1.97 -12.81 -43.14
N SER A 305 -2.69 -12.27 -44.10
CA SER A 305 -2.12 -11.38 -45.11
C SER A 305 -3.10 -10.24 -45.39
N PRO A 306 -2.94 -9.06 -44.75
CA PRO A 306 -1.96 -8.73 -43.69
C PRO A 306 -2.32 -9.26 -42.29
N ILE A 307 -1.36 -9.26 -41.36
CA ILE A 307 -1.56 -9.66 -39.94
C ILE A 307 -2.04 -8.46 -39.11
N TYR A 308 -3.10 -8.65 -38.32
CA TYR A 308 -3.57 -7.71 -37.29
C TYR A 308 -3.61 -8.41 -35.93
N ALA A 309 -3.34 -7.66 -34.86
CA ALA A 309 -3.77 -8.05 -33.52
C ALA A 309 -5.28 -7.80 -33.42
N TYR A 310 -5.98 -8.59 -32.62
CA TYR A 310 -7.42 -8.45 -32.41
C TYR A 310 -7.72 -8.26 -30.92
N ILE A 311 -8.46 -7.21 -30.60
CA ILE A 311 -9.04 -6.99 -29.26
C ILE A 311 -10.55 -7.02 -29.40
N GLU A 312 -11.22 -7.87 -28.62
CA GLU A 312 -12.67 -7.87 -28.42
C GLU A 312 -12.94 -7.50 -26.96
N ALA A 313 -13.82 -6.53 -26.72
CA ALA A 313 -14.19 -6.10 -25.37
C ALA A 313 -15.66 -5.70 -25.29
N GLN A 314 -16.27 -5.86 -24.11
CA GLN A 314 -17.65 -5.44 -23.90
C GLN A 314 -17.78 -3.90 -23.95
N THR A 315 -16.82 -3.18 -23.37
CA THR A 315 -16.77 -1.71 -23.34
C THR A 315 -15.42 -1.18 -23.84
N VAL A 316 -15.34 0.13 -24.09
CA VAL A 316 -14.08 0.78 -24.43
C VAL A 316 -13.02 0.62 -23.34
N TYR A 317 -13.42 0.49 -22.07
CA TYR A 317 -12.50 0.34 -20.95
C TYR A 317 -11.79 -1.03 -20.93
N GLY A 318 -12.50 -2.10 -21.30
CA GLY A 318 -11.86 -3.40 -21.56
C GLY A 318 -10.84 -3.31 -22.71
N ALA A 319 -11.16 -2.55 -23.77
CA ALA A 319 -10.22 -2.35 -24.87
C ALA A 319 -8.95 -1.58 -24.45
N LEU A 320 -9.07 -0.59 -23.56
CA LEU A 320 -7.91 0.12 -22.99
C LEU A 320 -7.01 -0.83 -22.17
N HIS A 321 -7.58 -1.75 -21.39
CA HIS A 321 -6.81 -2.78 -20.70
C HIS A 321 -6.11 -3.74 -21.66
N GLY A 322 -6.78 -4.08 -22.76
CA GLY A 322 -6.19 -4.86 -23.86
C GLY A 322 -5.02 -4.13 -24.54
N PHE A 323 -5.10 -2.82 -24.72
CA PHE A 323 -3.97 -2.01 -25.21
C PHE A 323 -2.79 -2.04 -24.24
N GLU A 324 -3.03 -1.85 -22.93
CA GLU A 324 -1.95 -1.94 -21.93
C GLU A 324 -1.28 -3.32 -21.99
N THR A 325 -2.05 -4.41 -22.02
CA THR A 325 -1.49 -5.76 -22.13
C THR A 325 -0.72 -5.96 -23.44
N PHE A 326 -1.24 -5.51 -24.58
CA PHE A 326 -0.53 -5.58 -25.86
C PHE A 326 0.80 -4.80 -25.83
N SER A 327 0.83 -3.65 -25.16
CA SER A 327 2.06 -2.85 -25.02
C SER A 327 3.18 -3.62 -24.30
N GLN A 328 2.83 -4.49 -23.35
CA GLN A 328 3.79 -5.31 -22.59
C GLN A 328 4.31 -6.51 -23.40
N LEU A 329 3.62 -6.89 -24.49
CA LEU A 329 4.10 -7.90 -25.43
C LEU A 329 5.12 -7.33 -26.43
N CYS A 330 5.24 -6.00 -26.51
CA CYS A 330 6.13 -5.31 -27.42
C CYS A 330 7.47 -5.00 -26.74
N SER A 331 8.58 -5.31 -27.42
CA SER A 331 9.91 -4.92 -26.98
C SER A 331 10.72 -4.32 -28.12
N TYR A 332 11.43 -3.24 -27.86
CA TYR A 332 12.38 -2.68 -28.83
C TYR A 332 13.69 -3.48 -28.82
N SER A 333 14.08 -3.99 -29.98
CA SER A 333 15.38 -4.64 -30.18
C SER A 333 16.40 -3.64 -30.71
N PHE A 334 17.52 -3.48 -30.01
CA PHE A 334 18.63 -2.63 -30.47
C PHE A 334 19.41 -3.26 -31.61
N GLU A 335 19.32 -4.58 -31.77
CA GLU A 335 19.99 -5.33 -32.83
C GLU A 335 19.27 -5.13 -34.17
N THR A 336 17.95 -5.33 -34.17
CA THR A 336 17.14 -5.18 -35.39
C THR A 336 16.67 -3.74 -35.59
N ARG A 337 16.70 -2.91 -34.55
CA ARG A 337 16.15 -1.55 -34.50
C ARG A 337 14.65 -1.50 -34.79
N LEU A 338 13.94 -2.58 -34.47
CA LEU A 338 12.50 -2.73 -34.66
C LEU A 338 11.82 -3.06 -33.33
N ILE A 339 10.50 -2.87 -33.32
CA ILE A 339 9.64 -3.36 -32.25
C ILE A 339 9.28 -4.82 -32.59
N GLU A 340 9.54 -5.70 -31.65
CA GLU A 340 9.34 -7.14 -31.75
C GLU A 340 8.24 -7.59 -30.78
N VAL A 341 7.41 -8.52 -31.25
CA VAL A 341 6.42 -9.22 -30.43
C VAL A 341 6.81 -10.69 -30.42
N HIS A 342 7.52 -11.08 -29.35
CA HIS A 342 7.98 -12.46 -29.16
C HIS A 342 6.84 -13.38 -28.70
N GLN A 343 7.07 -14.69 -28.76
CA GLN A 343 6.14 -15.74 -28.31
C GLN A 343 4.76 -15.69 -28.97
N ALA A 344 4.67 -15.20 -30.20
CA ALA A 344 3.45 -15.32 -31.00
C ALA A 344 3.21 -16.80 -31.41
N PRO A 345 1.96 -17.23 -31.64
CA PRO A 345 0.74 -16.46 -31.50
C PRO A 345 0.32 -16.30 -30.02
N TRP A 346 -0.27 -15.15 -29.70
CA TRP A 346 -0.85 -14.90 -28.37
C TRP A 346 -2.35 -15.09 -28.37
N THR A 347 -2.87 -15.67 -27.29
CA THR A 347 -4.30 -15.68 -26.97
C THR A 347 -4.46 -15.40 -25.47
N ILE A 348 -5.08 -14.28 -25.14
CA ILE A 348 -5.28 -13.80 -23.78
C ILE A 348 -6.77 -13.51 -23.60
N ALA A 349 -7.35 -13.99 -22.51
CA ALA A 349 -8.68 -13.63 -22.05
C ALA A 349 -8.57 -13.19 -20.60
N ASP A 350 -9.10 -12.01 -20.29
CA ASP A 350 -8.77 -11.33 -19.04
C ASP A 350 -9.90 -10.44 -18.55
N LYS A 351 -9.97 -10.28 -17.23
CA LYS A 351 -10.93 -9.43 -16.51
C LYS A 351 -10.43 -9.24 -15.07
N PRO A 352 -10.80 -8.14 -14.39
CA PRO A 352 -10.42 -7.94 -13.00
C PRO A 352 -11.17 -8.87 -12.04
N ARG A 353 -10.49 -9.30 -10.97
CA ARG A 353 -11.07 -10.01 -9.82
C ARG A 353 -12.00 -9.13 -9.00
N PHE A 354 -11.65 -7.86 -8.80
CA PHE A 354 -12.46 -6.88 -8.06
C PHE A 354 -12.80 -5.64 -8.89
N PRO A 355 -14.03 -5.12 -8.80
CA PRO A 355 -14.46 -3.94 -9.54
C PRO A 355 -13.90 -2.62 -8.98
N TYR A 356 -13.45 -2.56 -7.72
CA TYR A 356 -12.82 -1.38 -7.12
C TYR A 356 -11.33 -1.63 -6.88
N ARG A 357 -10.47 -0.83 -7.54
CA ARG A 357 -9.01 -0.94 -7.45
C ARG A 357 -8.43 0.47 -7.31
N GLY A 358 -8.37 0.93 -6.06
CA GLY A 358 -8.12 2.32 -5.71
C GLY A 358 -6.65 2.65 -5.47
N LEU A 359 -6.33 3.92 -5.71
CA LEU A 359 -5.16 4.61 -5.17
C LEU A 359 -5.64 5.94 -4.57
N LEU A 360 -5.42 6.14 -3.27
CA LEU A 360 -5.64 7.43 -2.62
C LEU A 360 -4.42 8.32 -2.81
N ILE A 361 -4.66 9.59 -3.14
CA ILE A 361 -3.67 10.67 -3.04
C ILE A 361 -4.23 11.76 -2.13
N ASP A 362 -3.37 12.27 -1.26
CA ASP A 362 -3.66 13.39 -0.37
C ASP A 362 -3.05 14.66 -0.94
N THR A 363 -3.90 15.62 -1.29
CA THR A 363 -3.48 16.93 -1.81
C THR A 363 -3.65 18.07 -0.82
N SER A 364 -4.01 17.76 0.41
CA SER A 364 -4.21 18.72 1.47
C SER A 364 -2.97 18.88 2.34
N ARG A 365 -2.38 17.78 2.79
CA ARG A 365 -1.17 17.80 3.64
C ARG A 365 0.04 18.36 2.90
N HIS A 366 0.12 18.09 1.59
CA HIS A 366 0.96 18.82 0.65
C HIS A 366 0.23 18.98 -0.68
N PHE A 367 0.40 20.13 -1.34
CA PHE A 367 -0.18 20.38 -2.65
C PHE A 367 0.52 19.55 -3.74
N LEU A 368 -0.25 18.97 -4.67
CA LEU A 368 0.27 18.24 -5.83
C LEU A 368 -0.06 18.97 -7.13
N PRO A 369 0.93 19.43 -7.92
CA PRO A 369 0.65 20.07 -9.20
C PRO A 369 -0.20 19.18 -10.12
N VAL A 370 -1.14 19.76 -10.87
CA VAL A 370 -2.00 19.03 -11.83
C VAL A 370 -1.22 18.11 -12.78
N PRO A 371 -0.04 18.49 -13.32
CA PRO A 371 0.76 17.57 -14.12
C PRO A 371 1.21 16.30 -13.38
N ILE A 372 1.48 16.40 -12.07
CA ILE A 372 1.83 15.24 -11.22
C ILE A 372 0.61 14.34 -11.02
N ILE A 373 -0.58 14.90 -10.75
CA ILE A 373 -1.83 14.13 -10.66
C ILE A 373 -2.09 13.38 -11.98
N LYS A 374 -1.90 14.04 -13.12
CA LYS A 374 -2.03 13.42 -14.45
C LYS A 374 -1.04 12.27 -14.66
N LYS A 375 0.23 12.41 -14.25
CA LYS A 375 1.21 11.32 -14.28
C LYS A 375 0.80 10.14 -13.39
N ILE A 376 0.25 10.41 -12.21
CA ILE A 376 -0.27 9.36 -11.33
C ILE A 376 -1.38 8.60 -12.04
N ILE A 377 -2.34 9.29 -12.66
CA ILE A 377 -3.42 8.68 -13.45
C ILE A 377 -2.86 7.85 -14.62
N ASP A 378 -1.84 8.32 -15.34
CA ASP A 378 -1.16 7.53 -16.38
C ASP A 378 -0.58 6.24 -15.81
N SER A 379 0.15 6.33 -14.70
CA SER A 379 0.79 5.18 -14.06
C SER A 379 -0.19 4.18 -13.45
N MET A 380 -1.34 4.65 -12.95
CA MET A 380 -2.46 3.81 -12.51
C MET A 380 -3.00 2.95 -13.65
N ALA A 381 -3.16 3.54 -14.85
CA ALA A 381 -3.64 2.81 -16.02
C ALA A 381 -2.68 1.69 -16.43
N TYR A 382 -1.36 1.92 -16.33
CA TYR A 382 -0.35 0.90 -16.59
C TYR A 382 -0.47 -0.32 -15.67
N ALA A 383 -0.86 -0.10 -14.41
CA ALA A 383 -1.08 -1.16 -13.43
C ALA A 383 -2.54 -1.68 -13.40
N LYS A 384 -3.43 -1.16 -14.25
CA LYS A 384 -4.87 -1.46 -14.30
C LYS A 384 -5.65 -1.12 -13.02
N LEU A 385 -5.20 -0.12 -12.27
CA LEU A 385 -6.01 0.53 -11.21
C LEU A 385 -7.11 1.41 -11.87
N ASN A 386 -8.27 1.55 -11.23
CA ASN A 386 -9.45 2.17 -11.86
C ASN A 386 -10.20 3.19 -11.00
N VAL A 387 -9.73 3.50 -9.80
CA VAL A 387 -10.28 4.57 -8.96
C VAL A 387 -9.14 5.43 -8.42
N LEU A 388 -9.14 6.72 -8.75
CA LEU A 388 -8.35 7.72 -8.06
C LEU A 388 -9.20 8.24 -6.90
N HIS A 389 -8.85 7.87 -5.69
CA HIS A 389 -9.42 8.46 -4.50
C HIS A 389 -8.67 9.76 -4.20
N TRP A 390 -9.30 10.87 -4.49
CA TRP A 390 -8.70 12.18 -4.30
C TRP A 390 -9.13 12.72 -2.94
N HIS A 391 -8.23 12.60 -1.96
CA HIS A 391 -8.35 13.24 -0.66
C HIS A 391 -7.95 14.72 -0.79
N ILE A 392 -8.96 15.55 -1.06
CA ILE A 392 -8.75 16.90 -1.62
C ILE A 392 -8.38 17.91 -0.54
N VAL A 393 -9.03 17.83 0.62
CA VAL A 393 -9.01 18.82 1.70
C VAL A 393 -8.85 18.11 3.05
N ASP A 394 -8.18 18.78 3.99
CA ASP A 394 -7.95 18.29 5.37
C ASP A 394 -7.72 19.50 6.30
N THR A 395 -7.33 19.27 7.54
CA THR A 395 -6.85 20.22 8.56
C THR A 395 -5.90 21.26 7.98
N GLN A 396 -4.91 20.84 7.19
CA GLN A 396 -3.77 21.66 6.81
C GLN A 396 -4.09 22.61 5.65
N SER A 397 -4.88 22.17 4.66
CA SER A 397 -5.26 23.07 3.56
C SER A 397 -6.61 22.77 2.91
N PHE A 398 -7.16 23.80 2.27
CA PHE A 398 -8.35 23.72 1.40
C PHE A 398 -7.99 24.27 0.01
N PRO A 399 -7.36 23.46 -0.87
CA PRO A 399 -6.85 23.95 -2.15
C PRO A 399 -7.90 24.05 -3.26
N LEU A 400 -9.02 23.33 -3.17
CA LEU A 400 -10.03 23.29 -4.23
C LEU A 400 -10.96 24.51 -4.20
N GLU A 401 -11.26 25.07 -5.37
CA GLU A 401 -12.30 26.07 -5.57
C GLU A 401 -13.70 25.44 -5.44
N ILE A 402 -14.55 26.03 -4.60
CA ILE A 402 -15.96 25.68 -4.49
C ILE A 402 -16.78 26.91 -4.89
N PRO A 403 -17.36 26.95 -6.11
CA PRO A 403 -18.09 28.12 -6.60
C PRO A 403 -19.21 28.61 -5.68
N SER A 404 -19.93 27.70 -5.02
CA SER A 404 -21.01 28.04 -4.08
C SER A 404 -20.49 28.66 -2.78
N TYR A 405 -19.22 28.40 -2.42
CA TYR A 405 -18.57 28.83 -1.18
C TYR A 405 -17.14 29.31 -1.43
N PRO A 406 -16.95 30.41 -2.19
CA PRO A 406 -15.65 30.79 -2.75
C PRO A 406 -14.61 31.20 -1.70
N MET A 407 -15.02 31.44 -0.45
CA MET A 407 -14.06 31.79 0.61
C MET A 407 -13.35 30.56 1.17
N LEU A 408 -13.82 29.32 0.93
CA LEU A 408 -13.18 28.09 1.42
C LEU A 408 -11.72 28.00 0.98
N TRP A 409 -11.41 28.38 -0.27
CA TRP A 409 -10.04 28.35 -0.82
C TRP A 409 -9.06 29.34 -0.14
N LYS A 410 -9.52 30.17 0.81
CA LYS A 410 -8.64 30.93 1.70
C LYS A 410 -7.87 30.01 2.65
N GLY A 411 -8.33 28.78 2.85
CA GLY A 411 -7.62 27.72 3.55
C GLY A 411 -6.49 27.08 2.73
N ALA A 412 -6.27 27.45 1.47
CA ALA A 412 -5.12 26.98 0.69
C ALA A 412 -3.79 27.55 1.23
N TYR A 413 -2.68 26.84 1.01
CA TYR A 413 -1.34 27.31 1.40
C TYR A 413 -0.96 28.66 0.77
N SER A 414 -1.23 28.81 -0.53
CA SER A 414 -0.96 30.02 -1.27
C SER A 414 -1.90 30.18 -2.46
N SER A 415 -1.78 31.30 -3.18
CA SER A 415 -2.56 31.50 -4.40
C SER A 415 -2.16 30.56 -5.55
N SER A 416 -0.93 30.05 -5.55
CA SER A 416 -0.40 29.14 -6.58
C SER A 416 -0.65 27.67 -6.26
N GLU A 417 -1.06 27.35 -5.03
CA GLU A 417 -1.29 25.99 -4.54
C GLU A 417 -2.80 25.76 -4.39
N ARG A 418 -3.51 25.95 -5.50
CA ARG A 418 -4.96 25.86 -5.61
C ARG A 418 -5.35 25.10 -6.86
N TYR A 419 -6.51 24.45 -6.80
CA TYR A 419 -7.17 23.85 -7.95
C TYR A 419 -8.42 24.64 -8.26
N THR A 420 -8.52 25.15 -9.47
CA THR A 420 -9.77 25.69 -10.00
C THR A 420 -10.78 24.58 -10.25
N PHE A 421 -12.06 24.94 -10.29
CA PHE A 421 -13.10 23.95 -10.58
C PHE A 421 -12.99 23.38 -12.01
N ASP A 422 -12.48 24.18 -12.95
CA ASP A 422 -12.18 23.75 -14.32
C ASP A 422 -11.01 22.76 -14.37
N GLU A 423 -9.97 22.95 -13.54
CA GLU A 423 -8.88 21.98 -13.42
C GLU A 423 -9.37 20.65 -12.83
N ALA A 424 -10.26 20.69 -11.84
CA ALA A 424 -10.91 19.48 -11.33
C ALA A 424 -11.70 18.76 -12.43
N ALA A 425 -12.48 19.49 -13.24
CA ALA A 425 -13.20 18.93 -14.39
C ALA A 425 -12.26 18.30 -15.42
N GLU A 426 -11.13 18.94 -15.71
CA GLU A 426 -10.11 18.41 -16.61
C GLU A 426 -9.41 17.17 -16.02
N ILE A 427 -9.16 17.09 -14.70
CA ILE A 427 -8.63 15.89 -14.05
C ILE A 427 -9.62 14.73 -14.18
N VAL A 428 -10.91 14.94 -13.91
CA VAL A 428 -11.96 13.92 -14.07
C VAL A 428 -12.05 13.44 -15.52
N SER A 429 -12.03 14.36 -16.48
CA SER A 429 -12.05 14.03 -17.91
C SER A 429 -10.81 13.25 -18.33
N TYR A 430 -9.62 13.67 -17.88
CA TYR A 430 -8.35 13.00 -18.14
C TYR A 430 -8.29 11.57 -17.60
N ALA A 431 -8.85 11.36 -16.40
CA ALA A 431 -9.00 10.05 -15.78
C ALA A 431 -10.01 9.17 -16.52
N LYS A 432 -11.17 9.71 -16.92
CA LYS A 432 -12.17 8.98 -17.72
C LYS A 432 -11.57 8.44 -19.01
N ARG A 433 -10.76 9.23 -19.73
CA ARG A 433 -10.08 8.80 -20.97
C ARG A 433 -9.07 7.66 -20.77
N ARG A 434 -8.81 7.26 -19.52
CA ARG A 434 -7.96 6.11 -19.11
C ARG A 434 -8.72 5.02 -18.38
N GLY A 435 -10.05 5.13 -18.27
CA GLY A 435 -10.89 4.19 -17.52
C GLY A 435 -10.73 4.30 -16.01
N ILE A 436 -10.33 5.47 -15.50
CA ILE A 436 -10.17 5.73 -14.07
C ILE A 436 -11.30 6.65 -13.60
N ASN A 437 -12.07 6.18 -12.62
CA ASN A 437 -13.03 6.99 -11.89
C ASN A 437 -12.30 7.93 -10.93
N VAL A 438 -12.83 9.13 -10.70
CA VAL A 438 -12.35 10.02 -9.63
C VAL A 438 -13.37 10.00 -8.50
N LEU A 439 -12.97 9.42 -7.37
CA LEU A 439 -13.70 9.48 -6.11
C LEU A 439 -13.22 10.72 -5.35
N ALA A 440 -14.08 11.73 -5.25
CA ALA A 440 -13.78 12.91 -4.44
C ALA A 440 -14.04 12.63 -2.96
N GLU A 441 -13.12 13.07 -2.11
CA GLU A 441 -13.29 13.09 -0.67
C GLU A 441 -13.33 14.52 -0.11
N ILE A 442 -14.31 14.74 0.76
CA ILE A 442 -14.32 15.84 1.72
C ILE A 442 -14.54 15.24 3.10
N ASP A 443 -13.46 15.10 3.87
CA ASP A 443 -13.52 14.48 5.17
C ASP A 443 -14.24 15.38 6.18
N VAL A 444 -15.32 14.87 6.76
CA VAL A 444 -16.15 15.57 7.73
C VAL A 444 -16.71 14.62 8.79
N PRO A 445 -16.83 15.05 10.07
CA PRO A 445 -16.58 16.40 10.57
C PRO A 445 -15.15 16.65 11.07
N GLY A 446 -14.30 15.61 11.14
CA GLY A 446 -12.88 15.72 11.47
C GLY A 446 -12.11 16.46 10.38
N HIS A 447 -10.78 16.57 10.52
CA HIS A 447 -9.90 16.97 9.42
C HIS A 447 -10.33 18.25 8.66
N ALA A 448 -10.80 19.27 9.37
CA ALA A 448 -11.51 20.40 8.75
C ALA A 448 -11.08 21.78 9.26
N GLU A 449 -9.94 21.90 9.96
CA GLU A 449 -9.44 23.20 10.43
C GLU A 449 -9.32 24.22 9.28
N SER A 450 -8.78 23.85 8.11
CA SER A 450 -8.58 24.76 6.97
C SER A 450 -9.86 25.43 6.47
N TRP A 451 -11.02 24.79 6.64
CA TRP A 451 -12.32 25.28 6.14
C TRP A 451 -12.72 26.61 6.81
N GLY A 452 -12.45 26.73 8.11
CA GLY A 452 -12.83 27.90 8.88
C GLY A 452 -11.92 29.11 8.68
N ILE A 453 -10.80 28.98 7.95
CA ILE A 453 -10.01 30.13 7.50
C ILE A 453 -10.84 31.01 6.58
N GLY A 454 -11.62 30.39 5.69
CA GLY A 454 -12.58 31.07 4.82
C GLY A 454 -13.83 31.51 5.55
N TYR A 455 -14.42 30.58 6.32
CA TYR A 455 -15.68 30.77 7.02
C TYR A 455 -15.55 30.40 8.49
N ALA A 456 -15.08 31.33 9.34
CA ALA A 456 -14.80 31.08 10.75
C ALA A 456 -16.00 30.55 11.58
N SER A 457 -17.23 30.69 11.08
CA SER A 457 -18.44 30.12 11.68
C SER A 457 -18.55 28.60 11.57
N LEU A 458 -17.69 27.96 10.76
CA LEU A 458 -17.56 26.50 10.66
C LEU A 458 -16.79 25.91 11.84
N TRP A 459 -15.97 26.71 12.53
CA TRP A 459 -15.30 26.27 13.75
C TRP A 459 -16.25 26.37 14.94
N PRO A 460 -16.24 25.38 15.86
CA PRO A 460 -16.91 25.50 17.15
C PRO A 460 -16.53 26.81 17.87
N SER A 461 -15.23 27.14 17.89
CA SER A 461 -14.68 28.41 18.38
C SER A 461 -13.28 28.71 17.81
N ARG A 462 -12.71 29.89 18.13
CA ARG A 462 -11.35 30.27 17.66
C ARG A 462 -10.22 29.40 18.22
N THR A 463 -10.45 28.79 19.39
CA THR A 463 -9.50 27.89 20.08
C THR A 463 -9.85 26.41 19.86
N CYS A 464 -10.93 26.14 19.14
CA CYS A 464 -11.47 24.81 18.91
C CYS A 464 -11.97 24.73 17.48
N ARG A 465 -11.06 24.37 16.56
CA ARG A 465 -11.21 24.58 15.11
C ARG A 465 -11.59 23.32 14.34
N GLN A 466 -11.64 22.18 15.02
CA GLN A 466 -12.20 20.94 14.50
C GLN A 466 -12.62 20.05 15.66
N PRO A 467 -13.57 19.12 15.48
CA PRO A 467 -14.40 18.93 14.28
C PRO A 467 -15.32 20.11 13.94
N LEU A 468 -15.86 20.12 12.72
CA LEU A 468 -16.82 21.14 12.24
C LEU A 468 -17.96 21.37 13.24
N ASP A 469 -18.44 22.61 13.32
CA ASP A 469 -19.48 22.99 14.27
C ASP A 469 -20.84 22.39 13.92
N ILE A 470 -21.20 21.33 14.63
CA ILE A 470 -22.47 20.64 14.49
C ILE A 470 -23.70 21.46 14.89
N SER A 471 -23.53 22.45 15.78
CA SER A 471 -24.65 23.27 16.27
C SER A 471 -25.06 24.37 15.29
N ASN A 472 -24.24 24.64 14.28
CA ASN A 472 -24.49 25.68 13.29
C ASN A 472 -25.06 25.10 12.00
N ASN A 473 -26.26 25.52 11.60
CA ASN A 473 -26.88 25.04 10.37
C ASN A 473 -26.09 25.44 9.11
N PHE A 474 -25.30 26.51 9.18
CA PHE A 474 -24.41 26.91 8.08
C PHE A 474 -23.41 25.81 7.71
N THR A 475 -22.97 24.98 8.67
CA THR A 475 -22.08 23.83 8.41
C THR A 475 -22.70 22.86 7.40
N PHE A 476 -23.97 22.51 7.59
CA PHE A 476 -24.67 21.60 6.68
C PHE A 476 -25.03 22.26 5.35
N GLN A 477 -25.25 23.58 5.32
CA GLN A 477 -25.42 24.33 4.07
C GLN A 477 -24.13 24.31 3.24
N VAL A 478 -22.97 24.46 3.89
CA VAL A 478 -21.66 24.37 3.22
C VAL A 478 -21.45 23.00 2.60
N ILE A 479 -21.70 21.92 3.35
CA ILE A 479 -21.61 20.54 2.84
C ILE A 479 -22.58 20.33 1.67
N ASP A 480 -23.81 20.82 1.78
CA ASP A 480 -24.83 20.74 0.71
C ASP A 480 -24.40 21.44 -0.58
N GLY A 481 -23.87 22.67 -0.50
CA GLY A 481 -23.39 23.35 -1.71
C GLY A 481 -22.09 22.78 -2.28
N ILE A 482 -21.19 22.23 -1.45
CA ILE A 482 -20.02 21.48 -1.96
C ILE A 482 -20.50 20.27 -2.77
N LEU A 483 -21.43 19.48 -2.23
CA LEU A 483 -21.95 18.29 -2.91
C LEU A 483 -22.78 18.66 -4.15
N SER A 484 -23.48 19.80 -4.13
CA SER A 484 -24.15 20.35 -5.30
C SER A 484 -23.15 20.73 -6.40
N ASP A 485 -22.04 21.39 -6.06
CA ASP A 485 -20.98 21.67 -7.02
C ASP A 485 -20.35 20.38 -7.52
N PHE A 486 -20.01 19.44 -6.63
CA PHE A 486 -19.42 18.16 -6.98
C PHE A 486 -20.25 17.39 -8.00
N SER A 487 -21.59 17.41 -7.90
CA SER A 487 -22.49 16.73 -8.85
C SER A 487 -22.30 17.16 -10.31
N LYS A 488 -21.73 18.35 -10.53
CA LYS A 488 -21.46 18.93 -11.86
C LYS A 488 -20.14 18.44 -12.48
N VAL A 489 -19.22 17.89 -11.68
CA VAL A 489 -17.85 17.50 -12.10
C VAL A 489 -17.52 16.06 -11.74
N PHE A 490 -17.71 15.67 -10.49
CA PHE A 490 -17.41 14.34 -9.99
C PHE A 490 -18.60 13.41 -10.24
N HIS A 491 -18.69 12.90 -11.45
CA HIS A 491 -19.81 12.06 -11.89
C HIS A 491 -19.72 10.60 -11.43
N TYR A 492 -18.66 10.20 -10.73
CA TYR A 492 -18.60 8.86 -10.14
C TYR A 492 -19.71 8.72 -9.11
N LYS A 493 -20.45 7.60 -9.12
CA LYS A 493 -21.62 7.42 -8.25
C LYS A 493 -21.32 7.51 -6.74
N PHE A 494 -20.05 7.43 -6.35
CA PHE A 494 -19.62 7.48 -4.96
C PHE A 494 -18.98 8.82 -4.62
N VAL A 495 -19.22 9.29 -3.39
CA VAL A 495 -18.47 10.35 -2.73
C VAL A 495 -17.96 9.85 -1.38
N HIS A 496 -16.72 10.19 -1.02
CA HIS A 496 -16.16 9.85 0.28
C HIS A 496 -16.41 11.03 1.24
N LEU A 497 -17.03 10.76 2.39
CA LEU A 497 -17.30 11.78 3.42
C LEU A 497 -16.40 11.62 4.64
N GLY A 498 -15.35 10.82 4.52
CA GLY A 498 -14.39 10.52 5.58
C GLY A 498 -15.07 10.02 6.85
N GLY A 499 -14.88 10.76 7.94
CA GLY A 499 -15.48 10.53 9.25
C GLY A 499 -14.56 9.79 10.21
N ASP A 500 -13.26 9.78 9.94
CA ASP A 500 -12.19 9.21 10.76
C ASP A 500 -11.71 10.15 11.86
N GLU A 501 -11.03 9.56 12.86
CA GLU A 501 -10.27 10.24 13.92
C GLU A 501 -10.96 11.43 14.64
N VAL A 502 -12.30 11.42 14.70
CA VAL A 502 -13.06 12.56 15.24
C VAL A 502 -12.89 12.70 16.76
N ASP A 503 -12.13 13.69 17.20
CA ASP A 503 -12.10 14.12 18.60
C ASP A 503 -13.30 15.02 18.94
N THR A 504 -14.33 14.41 19.51
CA THR A 504 -15.56 15.13 19.89
C THR A 504 -15.41 16.00 21.15
N SER A 505 -14.26 15.99 21.82
CA SER A 505 -14.03 16.77 23.05
C SER A 505 -14.20 18.28 22.81
N CYS A 506 -13.87 18.74 21.60
CA CYS A 506 -14.00 20.13 21.20
C CYS A 506 -15.43 20.68 21.34
N TRP A 507 -16.43 19.88 20.98
CA TRP A 507 -17.84 20.26 21.09
C TRP A 507 -18.29 20.38 22.54
N ARG A 508 -17.78 19.51 23.41
CA ARG A 508 -18.08 19.52 24.85
C ARG A 508 -17.46 20.73 25.56
N PHE A 509 -16.24 21.13 25.19
CA PHE A 509 -15.55 22.25 25.83
C PHE A 509 -15.97 23.62 25.29
N THR A 510 -16.60 23.68 24.12
CA THR A 510 -17.10 24.93 23.55
C THR A 510 -18.47 25.29 24.15
N PRO A 511 -18.61 26.38 24.94
CA PRO A 511 -19.83 26.63 25.73
C PRO A 511 -21.12 26.69 24.90
N ARG A 512 -21.08 27.32 23.71
CA ARG A 512 -22.23 27.41 22.81
C ARG A 512 -22.65 26.03 22.28
N VAL A 513 -21.69 25.19 21.90
CA VAL A 513 -21.96 23.85 21.36
C VAL A 513 -22.44 22.92 22.48
N ALA A 514 -21.81 22.99 23.66
CA ALA A 514 -22.25 22.25 24.84
C ALA A 514 -23.70 22.60 25.24
N LEU A 515 -24.09 23.88 25.21
CA LEU A 515 -25.47 24.30 25.44
C LEU A 515 -26.44 23.74 24.39
N TRP A 516 -26.02 23.72 23.12
CA TRP A 516 -26.81 23.10 22.05
C TRP A 516 -26.99 21.59 22.26
N LEU A 517 -25.93 20.86 22.64
CA LEU A 517 -26.00 19.44 22.97
C LEU A 517 -27.00 19.15 24.10
N LEU A 518 -26.96 19.97 25.17
CA LEU A 518 -27.92 19.89 26.28
C LEU A 518 -29.36 20.14 25.82
N GLN A 519 -29.59 21.13 24.95
CA GLN A 519 -30.91 21.44 24.41
C GLN A 519 -31.46 20.33 23.51
N GLN A 520 -30.58 19.66 22.75
CA GLN A 520 -30.96 18.52 21.92
C GLN A 520 -31.06 17.20 22.70
N GLY A 521 -30.60 17.17 23.95
CA GLY A 521 -30.54 15.94 24.74
C GLY A 521 -29.56 14.89 24.18
N MET A 522 -28.46 15.34 23.55
CA MET A 522 -27.47 14.47 22.91
C MET A 522 -26.12 14.52 23.63
N SER A 523 -25.43 13.38 23.72
CA SER A 523 -24.01 13.32 24.08
C SER A 523 -23.10 13.70 22.91
N GLU A 524 -21.81 13.93 23.16
CA GLU A 524 -20.84 14.21 22.08
C GLU A 524 -20.72 13.06 21.05
N SER A 525 -20.83 11.80 21.48
CA SER A 525 -20.82 10.64 20.56
C SER A 525 -22.11 10.55 19.74
N GLN A 526 -23.27 10.86 20.34
CA GLN A 526 -24.55 10.94 19.61
C GLN A 526 -24.56 12.11 18.63
N ALA A 527 -23.86 13.21 18.95
CA ALA A 527 -23.65 14.31 18.02
C ALA A 527 -22.80 13.87 16.82
N TYR A 528 -21.70 13.13 17.01
CA TYR A 528 -20.92 12.60 15.90
C TYR A 528 -21.78 11.71 14.98
N GLU A 529 -22.57 10.79 15.56
CA GLU A 529 -23.55 10.00 14.82
C GLU A 529 -24.55 10.89 14.04
N TYR A 530 -25.15 11.89 14.70
CA TYR A 530 -26.08 12.82 14.06
C TYR A 530 -25.43 13.55 12.88
N PHE A 531 -24.18 14.01 13.04
CA PHE A 531 -23.45 14.70 11.98
C PHE A 531 -23.28 13.80 10.75
N VAL A 532 -22.73 12.60 10.95
CA VAL A 532 -22.44 11.67 9.87
C VAL A 532 -23.72 11.28 9.14
N LEU A 533 -24.78 10.91 9.86
CA LEU A 533 -26.04 10.51 9.24
C LEU A 533 -26.71 11.67 8.49
N LYS A 534 -26.58 12.91 8.97
CA LYS A 534 -27.08 14.09 8.27
C LYS A 534 -26.27 14.40 7.00
N ALA A 535 -24.94 14.29 7.06
CA ALA A 535 -24.08 14.43 5.89
C ALA A 535 -24.37 13.34 4.83
N GLN A 536 -24.60 12.09 5.26
CA GLN A 536 -25.05 11.01 4.38
C GLN A 536 -26.38 11.33 3.69
N GLN A 537 -27.36 11.85 4.42
CA GLN A 537 -28.65 12.24 3.84
C GLN A 537 -28.50 13.34 2.79
N ILE A 538 -27.62 14.32 3.03
CA ILE A 538 -27.32 15.38 2.06
C ILE A 538 -26.69 14.77 0.79
N ALA A 539 -25.67 13.92 0.92
CA ALA A 539 -25.04 13.26 -0.23
C ALA A 539 -26.03 12.40 -1.05
N LEU A 540 -26.91 11.64 -0.37
CA LEU A 540 -27.97 10.88 -1.03
C LEU A 540 -28.92 11.78 -1.84
N SER A 541 -29.20 13.00 -1.35
CA SER A 541 -30.09 13.95 -2.03
C SER A 541 -29.50 14.50 -3.34
N HIS A 542 -28.16 14.50 -3.47
CA HIS A 542 -27.45 14.84 -4.72
C HIS A 542 -27.20 13.63 -5.63
N GLY A 543 -27.72 12.45 -5.28
CA GLY A 543 -27.63 11.24 -6.10
C GLY A 543 -26.38 10.38 -5.85
N TYR A 544 -25.55 10.73 -4.86
CA TYR A 544 -24.38 9.94 -4.48
C TYR A 544 -24.73 8.75 -3.58
N GLU A 545 -23.94 7.69 -3.70
CA GLU A 545 -23.75 6.70 -2.63
C GLU A 545 -22.52 7.07 -1.80
N ILE A 546 -22.55 6.76 -0.50
CA ILE A 546 -21.55 7.28 0.45
C ILE A 546 -20.51 6.23 0.77
N ILE A 547 -19.26 6.66 0.81
CA ILE A 547 -18.16 5.94 1.44
C ILE A 547 -17.76 6.69 2.73
N ASN A 548 -17.59 5.96 3.81
CA ASN A 548 -17.07 6.48 5.08
C ASN A 548 -15.96 5.56 5.59
N TRP A 549 -15.00 6.15 6.32
CA TRP A 549 -14.03 5.39 7.08
C TRP A 549 -14.70 4.59 8.21
N GLU A 550 -14.03 3.54 8.64
CA GLU A 550 -14.60 2.50 9.48
C GLU A 550 -15.01 2.92 10.89
N GLU A 551 -14.51 4.04 11.41
CA GLU A 551 -14.94 4.62 12.68
C GLU A 551 -16.45 4.82 12.74
N THR A 552 -17.07 5.22 11.63
CA THR A 552 -18.52 5.38 11.54
C THR A 552 -19.25 4.06 11.81
N PHE A 553 -18.76 2.96 11.24
CA PHE A 553 -19.28 1.61 11.47
C PHE A 553 -18.96 1.09 12.88
N ASN A 554 -17.74 1.32 13.36
CA ASN A 554 -17.29 0.87 14.67
C ASN A 554 -18.07 1.53 15.82
N ASN A 555 -18.51 2.78 15.65
CA ASN A 555 -19.26 3.52 16.66
C ASN A 555 -20.77 3.24 16.60
N PHE A 556 -21.39 3.24 15.42
CA PHE A 556 -22.85 3.14 15.30
C PHE A 556 -23.39 2.24 14.18
N GLY A 557 -22.53 1.44 13.55
CA GLY A 557 -22.81 0.27 12.71
C GLY A 557 -24.19 0.18 12.05
N SER A 558 -25.16 -0.39 12.77
CA SER A 558 -26.52 -0.68 12.27
C SER A 558 -27.36 0.55 11.93
N LYS A 559 -26.92 1.75 12.32
CA LYS A 559 -27.60 3.01 12.02
C LYS A 559 -27.15 3.65 10.71
N LEU A 560 -26.02 3.21 10.15
CA LEU A 560 -25.56 3.66 8.84
C LEU A 560 -26.61 3.34 7.78
N ASN A 561 -26.71 4.21 6.77
CA ASN A 561 -27.57 3.92 5.63
C ASN A 561 -27.13 2.60 4.97
N PRO A 562 -28.04 1.70 4.55
CA PRO A 562 -27.66 0.45 3.85
C PRO A 562 -26.88 0.67 2.54
N LYS A 563 -26.98 1.86 1.93
CA LYS A 563 -26.17 2.26 0.78
C LYS A 563 -24.74 2.71 1.15
N THR A 564 -24.38 2.77 2.43
CA THR A 564 -23.02 3.12 2.85
C THR A 564 -22.05 2.01 2.46
N VAL A 565 -20.90 2.39 1.92
CA VAL A 565 -19.71 1.54 1.78
C VAL A 565 -18.77 1.91 2.92
N VAL A 566 -18.30 0.93 3.67
CA VAL A 566 -17.35 1.15 4.77
C VAL A 566 -15.93 0.89 4.27
N HIS A 567 -15.06 1.87 4.44
CA HIS A 567 -13.65 1.81 4.06
C HIS A 567 -12.79 1.46 5.29
N ASN A 568 -12.18 0.27 5.28
CA ASN A 568 -11.48 -0.34 6.42
C ASN A 568 -9.96 -0.09 6.35
N TRP A 569 -9.37 0.50 7.40
CA TRP A 569 -7.96 0.89 7.40
C TRP A 569 -7.15 0.50 8.65
N LEU A 570 -7.69 0.54 9.87
CA LEU A 570 -6.95 0.30 11.13
C LEU A 570 -6.36 -1.12 11.21
N GLY A 571 -6.99 -2.08 10.54
CA GLY A 571 -6.47 -3.44 10.39
C GLY A 571 -7.55 -4.50 10.14
N GLY A 572 -7.15 -5.77 10.28
CA GLY A 572 -8.02 -6.90 9.97
C GLY A 572 -9.25 -7.05 10.87
N GLY A 573 -10.31 -7.63 10.30
CA GLY A 573 -11.51 -8.07 11.03
C GLY A 573 -12.71 -7.13 10.94
N VAL A 574 -12.52 -5.84 10.65
CA VAL A 574 -13.66 -4.92 10.44
C VAL A 574 -14.37 -5.25 9.12
N ALA A 575 -13.62 -5.49 8.04
CA ALA A 575 -14.20 -5.93 6.77
C ALA A 575 -15.16 -7.13 6.94
N GLN A 576 -14.78 -8.13 7.73
CA GLN A 576 -15.62 -9.29 8.05
C GLN A 576 -16.91 -8.89 8.78
N LYS A 577 -16.83 -7.98 9.75
CA LYS A 577 -18.00 -7.48 10.50
C LYS A 577 -18.93 -6.66 9.62
N VAL A 578 -18.38 -5.82 8.74
CA VAL A 578 -19.13 -4.97 7.81
C VAL A 578 -19.98 -5.83 6.86
N VAL A 579 -19.35 -6.80 6.20
CA VAL A 579 -20.08 -7.69 5.27
C VAL A 579 -21.05 -8.62 5.99
N ALA A 580 -20.74 -9.02 7.23
CA ALA A 580 -21.68 -9.77 8.06
C ALA A 580 -22.91 -8.95 8.48
N ALA A 581 -22.77 -7.62 8.57
CA ALA A 581 -23.87 -6.69 8.79
C ALA A 581 -24.64 -6.35 7.49
N GLY A 582 -24.25 -6.91 6.34
CA GLY A 582 -24.90 -6.68 5.05
C GLY A 582 -24.48 -5.38 4.33
N LEU A 583 -23.43 -4.71 4.82
CA LEU A 583 -22.88 -3.50 4.20
C LEU A 583 -21.73 -3.85 3.24
N ARG A 584 -21.49 -2.96 2.29
CA ARG A 584 -20.37 -3.07 1.34
C ARG A 584 -19.08 -2.57 1.97
N CYS A 585 -17.93 -3.11 1.54
CA CYS A 585 -16.63 -2.79 2.12
C CYS A 585 -15.55 -2.56 1.05
N ILE A 586 -14.64 -1.61 1.32
CA ILE A 586 -13.35 -1.44 0.65
C ILE A 586 -12.26 -1.69 1.69
N VAL A 587 -11.20 -2.41 1.32
CA VAL A 587 -10.09 -2.78 2.22
C VAL A 587 -8.84 -1.96 1.92
N SER A 588 -8.24 -1.35 2.95
CA SER A 588 -7.00 -0.55 2.90
C SER A 588 -6.14 -0.71 4.16
N ASN A 589 -6.11 -1.93 4.73
CA ASN A 589 -5.33 -2.27 5.94
C ASN A 589 -3.97 -1.55 6.04
N GLN A 590 -3.81 -0.68 7.05
CA GLN A 590 -2.64 0.19 7.22
C GLN A 590 -1.33 -0.55 7.44
N ASP A 591 -1.37 -1.79 7.96
CA ASP A 591 -0.18 -2.61 8.17
C ASP A 591 0.37 -3.22 6.85
N LYS A 592 -0.32 -2.98 5.73
CA LYS A 592 0.02 -3.49 4.41
C LYS A 592 -0.11 -2.49 3.27
N TRP A 593 -1.20 -1.72 3.18
CA TRP A 593 -1.56 -0.94 1.99
C TRP A 593 -1.43 0.57 2.15
N TYR A 594 -0.77 1.04 3.21
CA TYR A 594 -0.35 2.44 3.37
C TYR A 594 1.04 2.63 2.75
N LEU A 595 1.12 3.47 1.73
CA LEU A 595 2.34 3.74 0.96
C LEU A 595 3.24 4.74 1.70
N ASP A 596 2.68 5.65 2.49
CA ASP A 596 3.43 6.56 3.37
C ASP A 596 4.22 5.82 4.46
N HIS A 597 3.82 4.59 4.82
CA HIS A 597 4.63 3.68 5.62
C HIS A 597 5.82 3.14 4.81
N LEU A 598 6.95 3.87 4.83
CA LEU A 598 8.13 3.58 4.01
C LEU A 598 8.82 2.25 4.34
N ASP A 599 8.56 1.67 5.52
CA ASP A 599 9.04 0.34 5.93
C ASP A 599 8.18 -0.81 5.38
N ALA A 600 6.98 -0.51 4.87
CA ALA A 600 6.09 -1.49 4.28
C ALA A 600 6.64 -1.98 2.93
N THR A 601 6.95 -3.27 2.88
CA THR A 601 7.58 -3.93 1.72
C THR A 601 6.55 -4.29 0.64
N TRP A 602 6.95 -4.30 -0.64
CA TRP A 602 6.08 -4.70 -1.75
C TRP A 602 5.53 -6.13 -1.59
N GLN A 603 6.27 -7.03 -0.92
CA GLN A 603 5.82 -8.39 -0.60
C GLN A 603 4.60 -8.35 0.34
N GLY A 604 4.62 -7.44 1.32
CA GLY A 604 3.47 -7.20 2.19
C GLY A 604 2.24 -6.72 1.41
N PHE A 605 2.45 -5.77 0.48
CA PHE A 605 1.38 -5.30 -0.41
C PHE A 605 0.82 -6.43 -1.27
N TYR A 606 1.68 -7.27 -1.84
CA TYR A 606 1.27 -8.41 -2.68
C TYR A 606 0.49 -9.48 -1.89
N SER A 607 0.87 -9.74 -0.63
CA SER A 607 0.30 -10.80 0.19
C SER A 607 -0.98 -10.41 0.93
N ASN A 608 -1.38 -9.14 0.94
CA ASN A 608 -2.60 -8.70 1.62
C ASN A 608 -3.84 -9.17 0.83
N GLU A 609 -4.69 -10.01 1.45
CA GLU A 609 -5.84 -10.64 0.79
C GLU A 609 -7.16 -10.02 1.30
N PRO A 610 -7.91 -9.26 0.47
CA PRO A 610 -9.15 -8.59 0.88
C PRO A 610 -10.23 -9.51 1.46
N LEU A 611 -10.27 -10.78 1.04
CA LEU A 611 -11.28 -11.74 1.50
C LEU A 611 -10.83 -12.54 2.74
N THR A 612 -9.75 -12.13 3.40
CA THR A 612 -9.24 -12.81 4.60
C THR A 612 -10.36 -12.97 5.65
N ASN A 613 -10.62 -14.21 6.07
CA ASN A 613 -11.67 -14.61 7.01
C ASN A 613 -13.12 -14.37 6.55
N ILE A 614 -13.37 -14.10 5.27
CA ILE A 614 -14.71 -13.97 4.69
C ILE A 614 -14.98 -15.17 3.78
N THR A 615 -15.67 -16.19 4.28
CA THR A 615 -15.86 -17.48 3.58
C THR A 615 -17.21 -17.64 2.89
N ILE A 616 -18.20 -16.82 3.26
CA ILE A 616 -19.57 -16.90 2.71
C ILE A 616 -19.59 -16.14 1.37
N PRO A 617 -19.92 -16.78 0.22
CA PRO A 617 -19.88 -16.13 -1.09
C PRO A 617 -20.70 -14.84 -1.20
N ALA A 618 -21.89 -14.82 -0.59
CA ALA A 618 -22.73 -13.62 -0.56
C ALA A 618 -22.08 -12.45 0.21
N GLN A 619 -21.27 -12.74 1.23
CA GLN A 619 -20.50 -11.73 1.95
C GLN A 619 -19.24 -11.32 1.19
N GLN A 620 -18.58 -12.24 0.49
CA GLN A 620 -17.45 -11.93 -0.37
C GLN A 620 -17.84 -10.93 -1.48
N ALA A 621 -19.05 -11.09 -2.04
CA ALA A 621 -19.59 -10.18 -3.05
C ALA A 621 -19.83 -8.74 -2.53
N LEU A 622 -19.88 -8.53 -1.21
CA LEU A 622 -19.99 -7.20 -0.60
C LEU A 622 -18.62 -6.50 -0.47
N VAL A 623 -17.51 -7.22 -0.63
CA VAL A 623 -16.17 -6.62 -0.71
C VAL A 623 -15.97 -6.12 -2.14
N LEU A 624 -16.01 -4.80 -2.32
CA LEU A 624 -15.90 -4.17 -3.63
C LEU A 624 -14.49 -4.27 -4.21
N GLY A 625 -13.50 -4.44 -3.34
CA GLY A 625 -12.09 -4.54 -3.69
C GLY A 625 -11.23 -3.86 -2.62
N GLY A 626 -10.21 -3.14 -3.06
CA GLY A 626 -9.24 -2.55 -2.15
C GLY A 626 -8.58 -1.30 -2.68
N GLU A 627 -7.86 -0.65 -1.79
CA GLU A 627 -7.18 0.61 -2.05
C GLU A 627 -5.81 0.63 -1.38
N VAL A 628 -4.83 1.19 -2.09
CA VAL A 628 -3.56 1.60 -1.50
C VAL A 628 -3.59 3.09 -1.21
N CYS A 629 -3.16 3.49 -0.02
CA CYS A 629 -3.29 4.87 0.44
C CYS A 629 -1.95 5.58 0.41
N MET A 630 -1.87 6.70 -0.30
CA MET A 630 -0.69 7.58 -0.31
C MET A 630 -1.03 8.87 0.44
N TRP A 631 -0.98 8.82 1.78
CA TRP A 631 -1.17 9.99 2.64
C TRP A 631 0.00 10.98 2.51
N GLY A 632 -0.28 12.25 2.74
CA GLY A 632 0.57 13.35 2.32
C GLY A 632 1.42 13.98 3.42
N GLU A 633 1.48 13.47 4.65
CA GLU A 633 2.16 14.16 5.77
C GLU A 633 3.66 14.37 5.53
N HIS A 634 4.29 13.45 4.80
CA HIS A 634 5.74 13.44 4.57
C HIS A 634 6.12 13.32 3.08
N ILE A 635 5.15 13.39 2.18
CA ILE A 635 5.30 13.09 0.75
C ILE A 635 4.68 14.23 -0.07
N ASP A 636 5.38 14.66 -1.12
CA ASP A 636 4.92 15.71 -2.03
C ASP A 636 5.25 15.37 -3.50
N GLY A 637 5.07 16.34 -4.41
CA GLY A 637 5.35 16.15 -5.83
C GLY A 637 6.81 15.75 -6.16
N SER A 638 7.76 15.89 -5.23
CA SER A 638 9.17 15.55 -5.42
C SER A 638 9.47 14.06 -5.21
N ASP A 639 8.64 13.33 -4.46
CA ASP A 639 8.87 11.93 -4.11
C ASP A 639 7.64 11.01 -4.16
N ILE A 640 6.47 11.51 -4.56
CA ILE A 640 5.26 10.70 -4.61
C ILE A 640 5.34 9.51 -5.59
N GLU A 641 5.90 9.68 -6.79
CA GLU A 641 5.96 8.60 -7.81
C GLU A 641 6.81 7.41 -7.32
N GLN A 642 7.96 7.69 -6.71
CA GLN A 642 8.88 6.68 -6.15
C GLN A 642 8.35 6.03 -4.87
N THR A 643 7.44 6.71 -4.17
CA THR A 643 6.78 6.15 -2.99
C THR A 643 5.65 5.21 -3.41
N ILE A 644 4.84 5.58 -4.40
CA ILE A 644 3.75 4.75 -4.93
C ILE A 644 4.32 3.49 -5.61
N TRP A 645 5.28 3.68 -6.53
CA TRP A 645 5.72 2.60 -7.43
C TRP A 645 7.06 2.00 -6.98
N PRO A 646 7.19 0.65 -6.98
CA PRO A 646 6.29 -0.35 -7.57
C PRO A 646 5.31 -1.01 -6.57
N ARG A 647 5.21 -0.52 -5.32
CA ARG A 647 4.40 -1.16 -4.27
C ARG A 647 2.90 -1.18 -4.62
N ALA A 648 2.38 -0.10 -5.21
CA ALA A 648 1.01 -0.07 -5.70
C ALA A 648 0.74 -1.13 -6.79
N ALA A 649 1.72 -1.44 -7.64
CA ALA A 649 1.59 -2.49 -8.66
C ALA A 649 1.42 -3.89 -8.03
N ALA A 650 2.05 -4.12 -6.87
CA ALA A 650 1.89 -5.36 -6.11
C ALA A 650 0.44 -5.56 -5.64
N ALA A 651 -0.20 -4.51 -5.12
CA ALA A 651 -1.62 -4.53 -4.77
C ALA A 651 -2.53 -4.62 -6.02
N ALA A 652 -2.15 -3.95 -7.11
CA ALA A 652 -2.92 -3.99 -8.36
C ALA A 652 -3.04 -5.42 -8.91
N GLU A 653 -1.96 -6.22 -8.89
CA GLU A 653 -2.04 -7.63 -9.31
C GLU A 653 -2.94 -8.45 -8.39
N ARG A 654 -2.86 -8.26 -7.07
CA ARG A 654 -3.76 -8.89 -6.09
C ARG A 654 -5.24 -8.59 -6.35
N LEU A 655 -5.54 -7.38 -6.82
CA LEU A 655 -6.89 -6.91 -7.09
C LEU A 655 -7.40 -7.24 -8.51
N TRP A 656 -6.48 -7.50 -9.44
CA TRP A 656 -6.79 -7.84 -10.84
C TRP A 656 -6.83 -9.35 -11.07
N THR A 657 -5.76 -10.05 -10.72
CA THR A 657 -5.56 -11.47 -11.06
C THR A 657 -6.46 -12.38 -10.22
N PRO A 658 -7.09 -13.41 -10.82
CA PRO A 658 -7.87 -14.39 -10.07
C PRO A 658 -7.05 -15.06 -8.97
N TYR A 659 -7.70 -15.42 -7.86
CA TYR A 659 -7.02 -15.88 -6.65
C TYR A 659 -6.14 -17.12 -6.90
N GLU A 660 -6.62 -18.06 -7.71
CA GLU A 660 -5.96 -19.30 -8.09
C GLU A 660 -4.71 -19.09 -8.99
N LYS A 661 -4.57 -17.92 -9.61
CA LYS A 661 -3.41 -17.53 -10.43
C LYS A 661 -2.38 -16.71 -9.66
N LEU A 662 -2.72 -16.23 -8.47
CA LEU A 662 -1.79 -15.49 -7.63
C LEU A 662 -0.76 -16.42 -7.01
N ALA A 663 0.52 -16.05 -7.11
CA ALA A 663 1.59 -16.75 -6.42
C ALA A 663 1.37 -16.74 -4.89
N LYS A 664 1.65 -17.86 -4.24
CA LYS A 664 1.59 -17.96 -2.76
C LYS A 664 2.81 -17.33 -2.11
N ASN A 665 3.96 -17.43 -2.78
CA ASN A 665 5.21 -16.81 -2.37
C ASN A 665 5.47 -15.58 -3.27
N PRO A 666 5.50 -14.34 -2.73
CA PRO A 666 5.75 -13.13 -3.53
C PRO A 666 7.06 -13.20 -4.35
N GLN A 667 8.03 -13.99 -3.91
CA GLN A 667 9.34 -14.09 -4.55
C GLN A 667 9.24 -14.75 -5.94
N GLU A 668 8.20 -15.56 -6.18
CA GLU A 668 7.91 -16.14 -7.50
C GLU A 668 7.52 -15.07 -8.53
N VAL A 669 7.07 -13.90 -8.09
CA VAL A 669 6.66 -12.79 -8.96
C VAL A 669 7.66 -11.64 -9.01
N ALA A 670 8.74 -11.71 -8.21
CA ALA A 670 9.73 -10.65 -8.11
C ALA A 670 10.35 -10.28 -9.46
N ALA A 671 10.63 -11.26 -10.33
CA ALA A 671 11.19 -11.02 -11.65
C ALA A 671 10.22 -10.26 -12.58
N ARG A 672 8.93 -10.59 -12.54
CA ARG A 672 7.90 -9.88 -13.33
C ARG A 672 7.66 -8.48 -12.79
N LEU A 673 7.62 -8.30 -11.48
CA LEU A 673 7.48 -6.97 -10.86
C LEU A 673 8.69 -6.10 -11.16
N ALA A 674 9.90 -6.65 -11.09
CA ALA A 674 11.11 -5.95 -11.52
C ALA A 674 11.04 -5.55 -12.99
N HIS A 675 10.51 -6.43 -13.84
CA HIS A 675 10.29 -6.10 -15.24
C HIS A 675 9.33 -4.94 -15.43
N PHE A 676 8.17 -4.99 -14.76
CA PHE A 676 7.16 -3.94 -14.81
C PHE A 676 7.69 -2.61 -14.25
N ARG A 677 8.46 -2.63 -13.16
CA ARG A 677 9.14 -1.46 -12.61
C ARG A 677 10.05 -0.79 -13.63
N CYS A 678 10.77 -1.56 -14.43
CA CYS A 678 11.60 -1.01 -15.50
C CYS A 678 10.80 -0.42 -16.64
N LEU A 679 9.67 -1.05 -16.96
CA LEU A 679 8.74 -0.53 -17.95
C LEU A 679 8.15 0.82 -17.49
N LEU A 680 7.80 0.96 -16.21
CA LEU A 680 7.39 2.24 -15.62
C LEU A 680 8.48 3.32 -15.80
N ASN A 681 9.74 3.00 -15.47
CA ASN A 681 10.87 3.94 -15.67
C ASN A 681 11.05 4.34 -17.14
N GLN A 682 10.91 3.40 -18.08
CA GLN A 682 11.00 3.68 -19.52
C GLN A 682 9.86 4.59 -20.00
N ARG A 683 8.70 4.53 -19.33
CA ARG A 683 7.54 5.41 -19.56
C ARG A 683 7.64 6.75 -18.82
N GLY A 684 8.74 7.01 -18.12
CA GLY A 684 8.99 8.26 -17.40
C GLY A 684 8.35 8.34 -16.01
N VAL A 685 7.89 7.22 -15.45
CA VAL A 685 7.41 7.11 -14.07
C VAL A 685 8.60 6.77 -13.18
N ALA A 686 8.88 7.60 -12.18
CA ALA A 686 10.05 7.43 -11.31
C ALA A 686 9.85 6.32 -10.26
N ALA A 687 9.80 5.05 -10.69
CA ALA A 687 9.54 3.93 -9.80
C ALA A 687 10.79 3.51 -8.99
N ALA A 688 10.63 3.36 -7.68
CA ALA A 688 11.69 2.92 -6.78
C ALA A 688 12.21 1.51 -7.12
N PRO A 689 13.46 1.18 -6.77
CA PRO A 689 13.98 -0.18 -6.89
C PRO A 689 13.21 -1.17 -6.01
N LEU A 690 13.22 -2.46 -6.38
CA LEU A 690 12.59 -3.51 -5.57
C LEU A 690 13.46 -3.89 -4.36
N ALA A 691 14.77 -3.69 -4.47
CA ALA A 691 15.73 -3.97 -3.41
C ALA A 691 16.81 -2.89 -3.32
N GLY A 692 17.30 -2.65 -2.10
CA GLY A 692 18.29 -1.59 -1.85
C GLY A 692 17.65 -0.20 -1.86
N LEU A 693 18.50 0.84 -1.76
CA LEU A 693 18.05 2.21 -1.53
C LEU A 693 17.99 3.08 -2.80
N GLY A 694 18.33 2.53 -3.97
CA GLY A 694 18.45 3.32 -5.22
C GLY A 694 19.53 4.40 -5.20
N ARG A 695 20.23 4.56 -4.07
CA ARG A 695 21.30 5.54 -3.80
C ARG A 695 22.69 4.90 -3.74
N VAL A 696 22.78 3.63 -4.10
CA VAL A 696 24.03 2.86 -4.15
C VAL A 696 24.24 2.37 -5.57
N ALA A 697 25.47 2.49 -6.08
CA ALA A 697 25.81 2.00 -7.40
C ALA A 697 25.56 0.47 -7.48
N PRO A 698 25.03 -0.06 -8.60
CA PRO A 698 24.96 -1.49 -8.80
C PRO A 698 26.36 -2.11 -8.78
N TYR A 699 26.49 -3.35 -8.31
CA TYR A 699 27.76 -4.06 -8.16
C TYR A 699 28.50 -4.35 -9.49
N GLY A 700 27.85 -4.14 -10.63
CA GLY A 700 28.42 -4.37 -11.96
C GLY A 700 27.45 -3.96 -13.06
N PRO A 701 27.77 -4.26 -14.33
CA PRO A 701 26.81 -4.13 -15.41
C PRO A 701 25.59 -4.99 -15.09
N GLY A 702 24.41 -4.37 -15.06
CA GLY A 702 23.15 -4.99 -14.68
C GLY A 702 21.99 -4.12 -15.12
N SER A 703 20.91 -4.75 -15.59
CA SER A 703 19.70 -4.04 -16.01
C SER A 703 18.99 -3.44 -14.80
N CYS A 704 18.09 -2.49 -15.04
CA CYS A 704 17.07 -2.06 -14.09
C CYS A 704 16.36 -3.25 -13.38
N TYR A 705 16.34 -4.45 -13.98
CA TYR A 705 15.78 -5.67 -13.37
C TYR A 705 16.52 -6.17 -12.11
N GLN A 706 17.76 -5.75 -11.90
CA GLN A 706 18.60 -6.15 -10.74
C GLN A 706 18.70 -5.05 -9.67
N GLN A 707 18.06 -3.89 -9.91
CA GLN A 707 17.94 -2.76 -9.00
C GLN A 707 16.51 -2.72 -8.45
#